data_AF-A0A1B0CXD0-F1
#
_entry.id   AF-A0A1B0CXD0-F1
#
_cell.length_a   1.000
_cell.length_b   1.000
_cell.length_c   1.000
_cell.angle_alpha   90.00
_cell.angle_beta   90.00
_cell.angle_gamma   90.00
#
_symmetry.space_group_name_H-M   'P 1'
#
loop_
_entity.id
_entity.type
_entity.pdbx_description
1 polymer ?
#
loop_
_entity_poly.entity_id
_entity_poly.type
_entity_poly.pdbx_seq_one_letter_code
_entity_poly.pdbx_strand_id
1 'polypeptide(L)'
;MIVRNILLCVSLLALVVIGTDAVINSVPSDLNGPPPLETVKMWDLLYYDFPPHWPSSNPDFYNPEQVVATGLEVTHDRIFVATPRLFSGVPATLSSISRIDHGDSPALSAYPDWSHHAAGTKSYNCSDIGLVSVYRMKLDRCNRLWALDAGVSRSLEDFEVTCPPKILVYDTDTDNVVRRIDFPSEVVRGESLYTNLIIDDTTAKRENHCDDVFVYITDTVEPAIVVYDSGNDVTWRLSHPSMYPDPDFAESTIHEHKFTLMDGIVGIAFDRDANMIYYQPLATDRLFSVSTAALRSGPLQWGKELPVKLVGHKSSQGLGIACAPKGGTIFFSPFSATAIGEWNPLSNYQNVVAHDAERLQFVADLMAPSRDPGTLYILSSKFHRFFLKNLDSSEVNTRILRIRGVVYESPDDAEILPLVQQTIPVLATTSPPFKPRVPGFKNTFVLNHPLTPAHPGRPTSYIERYFGRSHLETPYNYEPVGVINKQVSSPFARLNMGEKPRPSSIPAPSSVQELHKFDGGNVLYTTKIEHHRGPPSRDYRGYRYTRHSNRQVLYNNGLNFAHLMCNNSMMPIGRTMHKFISLCLVIAPVLGQVSNLKSVAEWRDLEYEFPSAQLRENAIVQGKYVVGNGVPIDVDVAYRQSGGSLIFVTVPRFVEGIPITLGTITGMSTSNGPMIRAYPDYSWQSSHGKDCNGITSVFRVFVDKCKRLWVLDTGKIGDNQLCQPQILVFDVMTDQLIQRYRIPKDQFLANSLLVTIMVDVRNAPPLGRCDQTMAYVTDVTGFGLIVYDYKRHRSWRVQNKLFFPHPKYGTFNIKGDSFDLMDGALGLAISPQVMRTARGGYGLFYPAYDTQNDILPQTERLLFFHALASATENAVPLSLIDNATIWQNNPDDMPRSFREIGHRGTQSAAEATDGNGNLFFGLMNPIAIACWDTNTEYNKRNIKIVAQNDQTLQFASGLKIVLNGRGEEELWVLTSSFQKTMAGTRNFREINFRIQALQVHQLLGGTRCSGKDTSGFTFPDF
;
A
#
# COMPACT_ATOMS: atom_id res chain seq x y z
N MET A 1 8.75 60.06 -32.70
CA MET A 1 10.04 60.14 -33.43
C MET A 1 11.18 59.88 -32.44
N ILE A 2 12.41 59.65 -32.90
CA ILE A 2 13.50 59.06 -32.10
C ILE A 2 13.98 59.94 -30.92
N VAL A 3 14.08 59.30 -29.76
CA VAL A 3 14.96 59.51 -28.59
C VAL A 3 16.02 60.63 -28.65
N ARG A 4 16.08 61.52 -27.64
CA ARG A 4 17.33 61.86 -26.90
C ARG A 4 17.17 62.77 -25.66
N ASN A 5 18.25 62.80 -24.86
CA ASN A 5 18.58 63.67 -23.71
C ASN A 5 17.82 63.36 -22.40
N ILE A 6 18.39 62.91 -21.26
CA ILE A 6 19.74 62.88 -20.63
C ILE A 6 20.07 64.07 -19.68
N LEU A 7 19.85 63.78 -18.38
CA LEU A 7 20.57 64.17 -17.15
C LEU A 7 20.53 65.59 -16.51
N LEU A 8 20.36 65.53 -15.17
CA LEU A 8 20.95 66.34 -14.08
C LEU A 8 20.52 67.80 -13.82
N CYS A 9 19.80 67.97 -12.70
CA CYS A 9 20.22 68.86 -11.60
C CYS A 9 19.72 68.32 -10.24
N VAL A 10 20.28 68.79 -9.12
CA VAL A 10 20.23 68.09 -7.82
C VAL A 10 19.92 69.05 -6.63
N SER A 11 19.15 68.52 -5.66
CA SER A 11 18.99 68.91 -4.23
C SER A 11 18.40 70.28 -3.80
N LEU A 12 17.34 70.19 -2.95
CA LEU A 12 17.08 70.92 -1.68
C LEU A 12 17.01 72.48 -1.69
N LEU A 13 16.13 73.21 -0.98
CA LEU A 13 15.12 73.04 0.11
C LEU A 13 13.96 74.07 -0.11
N ALA A 14 12.93 74.27 0.74
CA ALA A 14 11.97 73.43 1.51
C ALA A 14 11.04 74.36 2.35
N LEU A 15 9.93 73.82 2.92
CA LEU A 15 9.04 74.44 3.96
C LEU A 15 8.17 75.65 3.49
N VAL A 16 6.91 75.90 3.91
CA VAL A 16 5.89 75.22 4.75
C VAL A 16 4.48 75.75 4.38
N VAL A 17 3.44 74.89 4.35
CA VAL A 17 2.03 75.15 4.73
C VAL A 17 1.40 73.82 5.22
N ILE A 18 0.37 73.85 6.08
CA ILE A 18 -0.18 72.69 6.81
C ILE A 18 -1.63 72.37 6.39
N GLY A 19 -1.90 71.08 6.12
CA GLY A 19 -3.11 70.32 6.49
C GLY A 19 -4.51 70.70 5.98
N THR A 20 -5.16 69.77 5.25
CA THR A 20 -6.36 69.01 5.70
C THR A 20 -6.80 67.98 4.65
N ASP A 21 -7.57 66.97 5.06
CA ASP A 21 -7.68 65.67 4.38
C ASP A 21 -8.74 65.54 3.27
N ALA A 22 -8.41 64.71 2.26
CA ALA A 22 -9.37 63.98 1.43
C ALA A 22 -8.70 62.81 0.69
N VAL A 23 -8.29 61.75 1.40
CA VAL A 23 -7.75 60.53 0.75
C VAL A 23 -8.88 59.73 0.11
N ILE A 24 -9.09 59.93 -1.19
CA ILE A 24 -9.86 59.00 -2.01
C ILE A 24 -8.99 57.75 -2.22
N ASN A 25 -9.43 56.60 -1.70
CA ASN A 25 -8.76 55.31 -1.93
C ASN A 25 -8.80 54.97 -3.43
N SER A 26 -7.68 55.18 -4.12
CA SER A 26 -7.48 54.72 -5.49
C SER A 26 -7.37 53.19 -5.50
N VAL A 27 -8.43 52.51 -5.94
CA VAL A 27 -8.39 51.06 -6.23
C VAL A 27 -7.29 50.80 -7.27
N PRO A 28 -6.28 49.95 -6.98
CA PRO A 28 -5.26 49.61 -7.97
C PRO A 28 -5.90 48.85 -9.13
N SER A 29 -5.93 49.47 -10.31
CA SER A 29 -6.50 48.88 -11.52
C SER A 29 -5.51 47.95 -12.21
N ASP A 30 -5.19 46.82 -11.57
CA ASP A 30 -4.27 45.80 -12.11
C ASP A 30 -4.89 44.39 -11.97
N LEU A 31 -6.03 44.19 -12.63
CA LEU A 31 -6.90 43.00 -12.54
C LEU A 31 -6.42 41.81 -13.40
N ASN A 32 -5.16 41.83 -13.85
CA ASN A 32 -4.65 40.91 -14.88
C ASN A 32 -3.61 39.90 -14.36
N GLY A 33 -3.29 39.90 -13.07
CA GLY A 33 -2.40 38.93 -12.44
C GLY A 33 -3.13 37.71 -11.84
N PRO A 34 -2.42 36.63 -11.49
CA PRO A 34 -2.97 35.58 -10.63
C PRO A 34 -3.35 36.15 -9.25
N PRO A 35 -4.31 35.53 -8.54
CA PRO A 35 -4.72 36.00 -7.22
C PRO A 35 -3.53 35.97 -6.23
N PRO A 36 -3.36 37.02 -5.40
CA PRO A 36 -2.17 37.14 -4.56
C PRO A 36 -2.11 36.04 -3.49
N LEU A 37 -0.91 35.46 -3.32
CA LEU A 37 -0.57 34.57 -2.23
C LEU A 37 -0.30 35.39 -0.96
N GLU A 38 -1.37 35.62 -0.18
CA GLU A 38 -1.32 36.38 1.06
C GLU A 38 -0.68 35.55 2.19
N THR A 39 0.25 36.12 2.95
CA THR A 39 0.65 35.56 4.25
C THR A 39 -0.39 35.97 5.29
N VAL A 40 -0.96 34.99 6.00
CA VAL A 40 -1.92 35.21 7.10
C VAL A 40 -1.18 35.26 8.44
N LYS A 41 -0.25 34.32 8.64
CA LYS A 41 0.70 34.24 9.77
C LYS A 41 1.97 33.54 9.31
N MET A 42 3.10 33.85 9.94
CA MET A 42 4.35 33.13 9.76
C MET A 42 5.19 33.12 11.03
N TRP A 43 6.10 32.17 11.15
CA TRP A 43 6.99 31.96 12.30
C TRP A 43 8.37 31.48 11.85
N ASP A 44 9.41 31.97 12.53
CA ASP A 44 10.75 31.40 12.47
C ASP A 44 10.77 30.03 13.16
N LEU A 45 10.30 29.97 14.41
CA LEU A 45 9.94 28.74 15.12
C LEU A 45 8.60 28.91 15.87
N LEU A 46 7.88 27.81 16.07
CA LEU A 46 6.61 27.79 16.79
C LEU A 46 6.84 27.80 18.31
N TYR A 47 6.17 28.70 19.02
CA TYR A 47 6.26 28.85 20.47
C TYR A 47 4.88 29.04 21.10
N TYR A 48 4.78 28.82 22.42
CA TYR A 48 3.52 28.74 23.15
C TYR A 48 3.40 29.79 24.25
N ASP A 49 2.18 30.13 24.64
CA ASP A 49 1.90 30.98 25.81
C ASP A 49 2.01 30.15 27.10
N PHE A 50 3.24 30.02 27.60
CA PHE A 50 3.58 29.19 28.75
C PHE A 50 3.20 29.85 30.09
N PRO A 51 2.50 29.15 31.00
CA PRO A 51 2.31 29.62 32.36
C PRO A 51 3.67 29.84 33.07
N PRO A 52 3.86 30.88 33.91
CA PRO A 52 5.18 31.31 34.41
C PRO A 52 6.01 30.31 35.24
N HIS A 53 5.48 29.12 35.53
CA HIS A 53 6.13 28.05 36.28
C HIS A 53 6.45 26.81 35.42
N TRP A 54 6.18 26.85 34.11
CA TRP A 54 6.40 25.74 33.21
C TRP A 54 7.89 25.65 32.78
N PRO A 55 8.44 24.44 32.58
CA PRO A 55 9.87 24.24 32.32
C PRO A 55 10.23 24.48 30.84
N SER A 56 9.86 25.64 30.29
CA SER A 56 10.08 26.00 28.88
C SER A 56 11.56 26.18 28.49
N SER A 57 12.49 26.15 29.43
CA SER A 57 13.93 26.08 29.19
C SER A 57 14.49 24.65 29.10
N ASN A 58 13.66 23.63 29.31
CA ASN A 58 14.05 22.22 29.23
C ASN A 58 13.75 21.63 27.83
N PRO A 59 14.76 21.27 27.01
CA PRO A 59 14.53 20.78 25.65
C PRO A 59 13.73 19.47 25.60
N ASP A 60 13.80 18.63 26.63
CA ASP A 60 12.99 17.41 26.78
C ASP A 60 11.47 17.69 26.79
N PHE A 61 11.09 18.91 27.20
CA PHE A 61 9.72 19.37 27.37
C PHE A 61 9.31 20.32 26.23
N TYR A 62 10.15 21.28 25.91
CA TYR A 62 9.98 22.21 24.79
C TYR A 62 11.31 22.45 24.07
N ASN A 63 11.40 21.95 22.84
CA ASN A 63 12.45 22.27 21.90
C ASN A 63 11.80 22.87 20.64
N PRO A 64 11.97 24.16 20.36
CA PRO A 64 11.26 24.83 19.26
C PRO A 64 11.66 24.30 17.88
N GLU A 65 12.86 23.74 17.72
CA GLU A 65 13.30 23.11 16.46
C GLU A 65 12.67 21.73 16.22
N GLN A 66 12.01 21.16 17.25
CA GLN A 66 11.26 19.90 17.18
C GLN A 66 9.73 20.10 17.11
N VAL A 67 9.24 21.35 17.04
CA VAL A 67 7.81 21.65 16.87
C VAL A 67 7.51 22.02 15.41
N VAL A 68 6.71 21.20 14.73
CA VAL A 68 6.20 21.49 13.38
C VAL A 68 4.67 21.40 13.33
N ALA A 69 4.04 22.35 12.66
CA ALA A 69 2.60 22.31 12.40
C ALA A 69 2.31 21.40 11.20
N THR A 70 1.40 20.43 11.35
CA THR A 70 1.01 19.50 10.28
C THR A 70 -0.36 19.77 9.71
N GLY A 71 -1.29 20.31 10.50
CA GLY A 71 -2.70 20.51 10.12
C GLY A 71 -3.24 21.88 10.52
N LEU A 72 -4.28 22.31 9.82
CA LEU A 72 -4.91 23.63 9.96
C LEU A 72 -6.45 23.53 9.90
N GLU A 73 -7.13 24.34 10.72
CA GLU A 73 -8.59 24.53 10.64
C GLU A 73 -8.96 25.97 11.09
N VAL A 74 -9.99 26.59 10.50
CA VAL A 74 -10.31 28.03 10.68
C VAL A 74 -11.78 28.24 11.02
N THR A 75 -12.06 28.91 12.15
CA THR A 75 -13.39 29.39 12.54
C THR A 75 -13.57 30.87 12.15
N HIS A 76 -14.67 31.49 12.60
CA HIS A 76 -14.94 32.91 12.37
C HIS A 76 -13.90 33.82 13.07
N ASP A 77 -13.40 33.40 14.23
CA ASP A 77 -12.63 34.15 15.22
C ASP A 77 -11.22 33.59 15.47
N ARG A 78 -11.04 32.27 15.34
CA ARG A 78 -9.82 31.53 15.71
C ARG A 78 -9.26 30.71 14.54
N ILE A 79 -7.99 30.37 14.65
CA ILE A 79 -7.29 29.42 13.80
C ILE A 79 -6.74 28.31 14.70
N PHE A 80 -7.08 27.07 14.41
CA PHE A 80 -6.56 25.88 15.09
C PHE A 80 -5.35 25.33 14.35
N VAL A 81 -4.35 24.91 15.12
CA VAL A 81 -3.07 24.38 14.63
C VAL A 81 -2.78 23.06 15.34
N ALA A 82 -2.50 22.01 14.56
CA ALA A 82 -2.06 20.71 15.06
C ALA A 82 -0.53 20.59 15.00
N THR A 83 0.08 20.23 16.13
CA THR A 83 1.52 20.05 16.35
C THR A 83 1.77 18.65 16.91
N PRO A 84 1.78 17.60 16.08
CA PRO A 84 1.95 16.22 16.56
C PRO A 84 3.35 15.99 17.16
N ARG A 85 3.43 15.04 18.10
CA ARG A 85 4.65 14.59 18.75
C ARG A 85 5.48 13.71 17.82
N LEU A 86 6.01 14.27 16.73
CA LEU A 86 6.88 13.55 15.80
C LEU A 86 8.24 13.22 16.44
N PHE A 87 8.72 14.15 17.27
CA PHE A 87 9.86 14.00 18.17
C PHE A 87 9.43 14.32 19.62
N SER A 88 10.37 14.14 20.55
CA SER A 88 10.38 14.78 21.87
C SER A 88 10.34 16.33 21.77
N GLY A 89 10.17 17.04 22.90
CA GLY A 89 10.21 18.52 22.94
C GLY A 89 8.97 19.26 22.41
N VAL A 90 7.83 18.60 22.22
CA VAL A 90 6.55 19.24 21.85
C VAL A 90 5.65 19.37 23.08
N PRO A 91 5.34 20.57 23.60
CA PRO A 91 4.61 20.70 24.86
C PRO A 91 3.10 20.43 24.71
N ALA A 92 2.40 21.21 23.86
CA ALA A 92 1.00 21.00 23.50
C ALA A 92 0.87 20.58 22.02
N THR A 93 -0.14 19.76 21.72
CA THR A 93 -0.30 19.13 20.39
C THR A 93 -1.49 19.65 19.58
N LEU A 94 -2.41 20.36 20.24
CA LEU A 94 -3.52 21.09 19.63
C LEU A 94 -3.53 22.48 20.26
N SER A 95 -3.53 23.51 19.43
CA SER A 95 -3.47 24.91 19.86
C SER A 95 -4.38 25.79 19.02
N SER A 96 -4.68 26.98 19.53
CA SER A 96 -5.42 28.01 18.80
C SER A 96 -4.69 29.36 18.85
N ILE A 97 -4.97 30.22 17.86
CA ILE A 97 -4.56 31.61 17.78
C ILE A 97 -5.71 32.48 17.26
N SER A 98 -5.70 33.79 17.55
CA SER A 98 -6.67 34.74 16.98
C SER A 98 -6.52 34.84 15.45
N ARG A 99 -7.65 34.78 14.74
CA ARG A 99 -7.75 35.06 13.30
C ARG A 99 -7.78 36.56 12.99
N ILE A 100 -8.19 37.36 13.97
CA ILE A 100 -8.42 38.81 13.83
C ILE A 100 -7.13 39.59 14.06
N ASP A 101 -6.32 39.17 15.04
CA ASP A 101 -5.16 39.93 15.50
C ASP A 101 -4.10 40.06 14.40
N HIS A 102 -3.53 41.25 14.26
CA HIS A 102 -2.52 41.55 13.24
C HIS A 102 -1.10 41.37 13.80
N GLY A 103 -0.18 40.95 12.94
CA GLY A 103 1.22 40.66 13.29
C GLY A 103 1.61 39.20 13.06
N ASP A 104 2.91 38.99 12.84
CA ASP A 104 3.53 37.70 12.64
C ASP A 104 3.96 37.06 13.98
N SER A 105 4.34 35.79 13.94
CA SER A 105 4.79 34.99 15.09
C SER A 105 3.91 35.13 16.36
N PRO A 106 2.57 34.96 16.33
CA PRO A 106 1.78 34.92 17.56
C PRO A 106 2.07 33.65 18.37
N ALA A 107 1.98 33.75 19.68
CA ALA A 107 2.10 32.60 20.59
C ALA A 107 0.94 31.62 20.38
N LEU A 108 1.23 30.31 20.39
CA LEU A 108 0.23 29.25 20.39
C LEU A 108 -0.40 29.10 21.78
N SER A 109 -1.72 29.29 21.88
CA SER A 109 -2.48 28.97 23.10
C SER A 109 -2.91 27.51 23.06
N ALA A 110 -2.43 26.70 24.01
CA ALA A 110 -2.80 25.28 24.12
C ALA A 110 -4.33 25.11 24.30
N TYR A 111 -4.96 24.25 23.50
CA TYR A 111 -6.42 24.16 23.40
C TYR A 111 -6.98 22.85 23.97
N PRO A 112 -8.12 22.86 24.70
CA PRO A 112 -8.82 24.04 25.21
C PRO A 112 -8.02 24.73 26.33
N ASP A 113 -7.29 23.95 27.11
CA ASP A 113 -6.27 24.42 28.05
C ASP A 113 -5.16 23.36 28.24
N TRP A 114 -4.13 23.70 29.00
CA TRP A 114 -2.94 22.88 29.24
C TRP A 114 -3.19 21.51 29.91
N SER A 115 -4.32 21.30 30.59
CA SER A 115 -4.67 20.02 31.24
C SER A 115 -4.86 18.88 30.24
N HIS A 116 -5.32 19.18 29.03
CA HIS A 116 -5.42 18.22 27.93
C HIS A 116 -4.05 17.75 27.43
N HIS A 117 -2.98 18.52 27.68
CA HIS A 117 -1.63 18.29 27.13
C HIS A 117 -0.66 17.66 28.14
N ALA A 118 -1.17 16.93 29.13
CA ALA A 118 -0.36 16.28 30.18
C ALA A 118 0.79 15.40 29.64
N ALA A 119 0.59 14.76 28.47
CA ALA A 119 1.63 14.02 27.74
C ALA A 119 2.89 14.86 27.44
N GLY A 120 2.78 16.19 27.36
CA GLY A 120 3.90 17.13 27.26
C GLY A 120 4.93 16.99 28.36
N THR A 121 4.50 16.60 29.56
CA THR A 121 5.37 16.38 30.72
C THR A 121 5.85 14.92 30.87
N LYS A 122 5.68 14.10 29.82
CA LYS A 122 5.83 12.63 29.85
C LYS A 122 4.89 11.95 30.86
N SER A 123 3.79 12.63 31.21
CA SER A 123 2.76 12.15 32.14
C SER A 123 1.60 11.53 31.35
N TYR A 124 1.75 10.23 31.06
CA TYR A 124 0.81 9.48 30.24
C TYR A 124 -0.28 8.83 31.12
N ASN A 125 -1.40 9.54 31.32
CA ASN A 125 -2.54 9.01 32.09
C ASN A 125 -3.65 8.38 31.24
N CYS A 126 -3.57 8.49 29.90
CA CYS A 126 -4.55 8.06 28.89
C CYS A 126 -6.03 8.39 29.22
N SER A 127 -6.25 9.44 30.00
CA SER A 127 -7.56 9.85 30.52
C SER A 127 -8.56 10.22 29.43
N ASP A 128 -9.83 10.34 29.80
CA ASP A 128 -10.94 10.64 28.90
C ASP A 128 -10.67 11.86 27.99
N ILE A 129 -10.03 12.90 28.54
CA ILE A 129 -9.69 14.16 27.86
C ILE A 129 -8.23 14.31 27.40
N GLY A 130 -7.31 13.46 27.86
CA GLY A 130 -5.87 13.64 27.65
C GLY A 130 -5.43 13.36 26.22
N LEU A 131 -4.87 14.36 25.54
CA LEU A 131 -4.31 14.26 24.18
C LEU A 131 -2.86 13.79 24.21
N VAL A 132 -2.51 12.83 23.34
CA VAL A 132 -1.12 12.48 23.05
C VAL A 132 -0.61 13.30 21.87
N SER A 133 -1.07 13.03 20.66
CA SER A 133 -0.47 13.53 19.41
C SER A 133 -1.53 13.76 18.35
N VAL A 134 -1.97 15.01 18.21
CA VAL A 134 -2.99 15.41 17.22
C VAL A 134 -2.29 15.78 15.91
N TYR A 135 -2.65 15.06 14.83
CA TYR A 135 -2.13 15.33 13.48
C TYR A 135 -3.09 16.20 12.66
N ARG A 136 -4.40 16.02 12.88
CA ARG A 136 -5.48 16.66 12.13
C ARG A 136 -6.72 16.95 12.96
N MET A 137 -7.44 17.97 12.51
CA MET A 137 -8.75 18.34 12.97
C MET A 137 -9.63 18.82 11.79
N LYS A 138 -10.95 18.70 11.90
CA LYS A 138 -11.92 19.34 10.99
C LYS A 138 -13.12 19.87 11.78
N LEU A 139 -13.73 20.94 11.29
CA LEU A 139 -15.02 21.44 11.78
C LEU A 139 -16.18 20.73 11.07
N ASP A 140 -17.25 20.44 11.81
CA ASP A 140 -18.54 20.04 11.23
C ASP A 140 -19.50 21.24 11.02
N ARG A 141 -20.72 20.94 10.56
CA ARG A 141 -21.79 21.93 10.33
C ARG A 141 -22.35 22.57 11.60
N CYS A 142 -22.15 21.95 12.75
CA CYS A 142 -22.67 22.37 14.05
C CYS A 142 -21.62 23.14 14.88
N ASN A 143 -20.51 23.60 14.27
CA ASN A 143 -19.40 24.26 14.95
C ASN A 143 -18.68 23.34 15.97
N ARG A 144 -18.61 22.03 15.70
CA ARG A 144 -17.81 21.13 16.54
C ARG A 144 -16.48 20.82 15.88
N LEU A 145 -15.39 20.92 16.64
CA LEU A 145 -14.03 20.61 16.21
C LEU A 145 -13.70 19.15 16.55
N TRP A 146 -13.58 18.32 15.52
CA TRP A 146 -13.20 16.92 15.64
C TRP A 146 -11.68 16.82 15.56
N ALA A 147 -10.99 16.52 16.66
CA ALA A 147 -9.53 16.40 16.73
C ALA A 147 -9.10 14.92 16.82
N LEU A 148 -8.32 14.46 15.84
CA LEU A 148 -7.79 13.10 15.78
C LEU A 148 -6.46 13.01 16.51
N ASP A 149 -6.47 12.31 17.64
CA ASP A 149 -5.29 11.95 18.42
C ASP A 149 -4.83 10.54 18.00
N ALA A 150 -3.63 10.44 17.46
CA ALA A 150 -3.06 9.18 17.00
C ALA A 150 -2.64 8.25 18.15
N GLY A 151 -2.54 8.74 19.40
CA GLY A 151 -2.09 7.94 20.55
C GLY A 151 -0.60 7.58 20.56
N VAL A 152 0.11 7.79 19.45
CA VAL A 152 1.57 7.57 19.28
C VAL A 152 2.34 8.86 19.52
N SER A 153 3.42 8.80 20.31
CA SER A 153 4.41 9.87 20.42
C SER A 153 5.75 9.45 19.82
N ARG A 154 6.62 10.42 19.50
CA ARG A 154 7.95 10.21 18.89
C ARG A 154 7.92 9.34 17.63
N SER A 155 6.93 9.55 16.76
CA SER A 155 6.70 8.73 15.56
C SER A 155 7.85 8.73 14.54
N LEU A 156 8.80 9.68 14.62
CA LEU A 156 10.01 9.74 13.79
C LEU A 156 11.31 9.46 14.61
N GLU A 157 11.19 8.99 15.85
CA GLU A 157 12.30 8.76 16.78
C GLU A 157 12.29 7.34 17.38
N ASP A 158 11.19 6.86 17.96
CA ASP A 158 11.06 5.49 18.48
C ASP A 158 9.65 4.86 18.40
N PHE A 159 8.66 5.58 17.84
CA PHE A 159 7.28 5.12 17.68
C PHE A 159 6.62 4.64 18.98
N GLU A 160 6.75 5.42 20.07
CA GLU A 160 6.13 5.12 21.36
C GLU A 160 4.59 5.18 21.29
N VAL A 161 3.94 4.04 21.03
CA VAL A 161 2.50 3.84 21.18
C VAL A 161 2.12 4.06 22.66
N THR A 162 1.64 5.27 22.96
CA THR A 162 1.51 5.81 24.32
C THR A 162 0.12 5.52 24.90
N CYS A 163 -0.92 5.70 24.08
CA CYS A 163 -2.31 5.39 24.37
C CYS A 163 -2.98 4.83 23.10
N PRO A 164 -4.18 4.22 23.19
CA PRO A 164 -5.01 3.98 22.01
C PRO A 164 -5.33 5.28 21.25
N PRO A 165 -5.43 5.24 19.91
CA PRO A 165 -5.91 6.38 19.13
C PRO A 165 -7.37 6.71 19.49
N LYS A 166 -7.76 7.97 19.30
CA LYS A 166 -9.13 8.45 19.55
C LYS A 166 -9.44 9.73 18.79
N ILE A 167 -10.73 10.07 18.69
CA ILE A 167 -11.18 11.42 18.34
C ILE A 167 -11.82 12.06 19.57
N LEU A 168 -11.42 13.30 19.88
CA LEU A 168 -12.16 14.16 20.80
C LEU A 168 -12.89 15.24 20.00
N VAL A 169 -14.18 15.39 20.25
CA VAL A 169 -15.05 16.37 19.59
C VAL A 169 -15.34 17.49 20.58
N TYR A 170 -14.91 18.70 20.26
CA TYR A 170 -15.10 19.90 21.07
C TYR A 170 -16.22 20.77 20.49
N ASP A 171 -17.05 21.37 21.33
CA ASP A 171 -17.94 22.46 20.96
C ASP A 171 -17.14 23.78 20.92
N THR A 172 -17.07 24.50 19.79
CA THR A 172 -16.19 25.68 19.68
C THR A 172 -16.79 26.98 20.23
N ASP A 173 -18.00 26.93 20.77
CA ASP A 173 -18.66 28.09 21.38
C ASP A 173 -18.48 28.08 22.92
N THR A 174 -18.18 26.91 23.50
CA THR A 174 -17.94 26.68 24.94
C THR A 174 -16.58 26.02 25.27
N ASP A 175 -15.85 25.54 24.26
CA ASP A 175 -14.57 24.82 24.33
C ASP A 175 -14.55 23.51 25.13
N ASN A 176 -15.73 22.95 25.44
CA ASN A 176 -15.86 21.66 26.14
C ASN A 176 -15.82 20.47 25.17
N VAL A 177 -15.29 19.33 25.63
CA VAL A 177 -15.47 18.04 24.94
C VAL A 177 -16.93 17.61 25.06
N VAL A 178 -17.58 17.40 23.92
CA VAL A 178 -18.97 16.92 23.82
C VAL A 178 -19.08 15.46 23.39
N ARG A 179 -18.04 14.88 22.76
CA ARG A 179 -17.96 13.44 22.47
C ARG A 179 -16.50 12.97 22.47
N ARG A 180 -16.29 11.74 22.96
CA ARG A 180 -15.08 10.94 22.74
C ARG A 180 -15.44 9.75 21.86
N ILE A 181 -14.54 9.37 20.96
CA ILE A 181 -14.68 8.23 20.05
C ILE A 181 -13.39 7.42 20.15
N ASP A 182 -13.49 6.19 20.66
CA ASP A 182 -12.38 5.23 20.74
C ASP A 182 -12.46 4.22 19.60
N PHE A 183 -11.30 3.79 19.07
CA PHE A 183 -11.25 2.84 17.96
C PHE A 183 -11.18 1.38 18.45
N PRO A 184 -12.02 0.46 17.91
CA PRO A 184 -11.97 -0.96 18.29
C PRO A 184 -10.63 -1.62 17.99
N SER A 185 -10.21 -2.54 18.87
CA SER A 185 -8.94 -3.29 18.81
C SER A 185 -8.78 -4.14 17.54
N GLU A 186 -9.86 -4.39 16.82
CA GLU A 186 -9.90 -5.20 15.60
C GLU A 186 -9.64 -4.36 14.33
N VAL A 187 -9.82 -3.03 14.46
CA VAL A 187 -9.68 -1.99 13.41
C VAL A 187 -8.32 -1.31 13.48
N VAL A 188 -7.82 -1.04 14.69
CA VAL A 188 -6.42 -0.67 14.95
C VAL A 188 -5.55 -1.90 14.64
N ARG A 189 -4.44 -1.72 13.91
CA ARG A 189 -3.56 -2.83 13.49
C ARG A 189 -2.11 -2.48 13.76
N GLY A 190 -1.36 -3.42 14.33
CA GLY A 190 0.09 -3.29 14.52
C GLY A 190 0.54 -1.92 15.03
N GLU A 191 1.14 -1.15 14.13
CA GLU A 191 1.67 0.20 14.34
C GLU A 191 0.83 1.26 13.57
N SER A 192 -0.49 1.10 13.56
CA SER A 192 -1.47 2.06 13.01
C SER A 192 -1.15 3.49 13.43
N LEU A 193 -1.04 4.39 12.44
CA LEU A 193 -0.82 5.82 12.65
C LEU A 193 -1.90 6.60 11.91
N TYR A 194 -2.91 7.06 12.66
CA TYR A 194 -4.02 7.82 12.10
C TYR A 194 -3.64 9.30 11.94
N THR A 195 -3.36 9.71 10.71
CA THR A 195 -2.73 11.03 10.41
C THR A 195 -3.70 12.08 9.87
N ASN A 196 -4.79 11.67 9.20
CA ASN A 196 -5.72 12.59 8.57
C ASN A 196 -7.18 12.14 8.71
N LEU A 197 -8.11 13.09 8.64
CA LEU A 197 -9.54 12.86 8.70
C LEU A 197 -10.29 13.83 7.78
N ILE A 198 -11.38 13.36 7.18
CA ILE A 198 -12.38 14.23 6.53
C ILE A 198 -13.79 13.81 6.95
N ILE A 199 -14.63 14.80 7.24
CA ILE A 199 -16.02 14.60 7.67
C ILE A 199 -16.93 14.67 6.45
N ASP A 200 -17.75 13.65 6.27
CA ASP A 200 -18.82 13.61 5.28
C ASP A 200 -20.16 13.90 5.96
N ASP A 201 -20.56 15.15 5.81
CA ASP A 201 -21.77 15.77 6.34
C ASP A 201 -22.90 15.83 5.28
N THR A 202 -22.90 14.91 4.30
CA THR A 202 -24.02 14.77 3.35
C THR A 202 -25.28 14.21 3.98
N THR A 203 -25.14 13.37 5.01
CA THR A 203 -26.25 12.79 5.79
C THR A 203 -26.67 13.66 6.97
N ALA A 204 -25.82 14.61 7.39
CA ALA A 204 -25.96 15.36 8.63
C ALA A 204 -27.22 16.23 8.69
N LYS A 205 -27.97 16.12 9.79
CA LYS A 205 -29.16 16.93 10.09
C LYS A 205 -28.96 17.73 11.37
N ARG A 206 -29.39 19.00 11.35
CA ARG A 206 -29.45 19.84 12.56
C ARG A 206 -30.40 19.27 13.63
N GLU A 207 -31.46 18.59 13.21
CA GLU A 207 -32.40 17.86 14.08
C GLU A 207 -31.71 16.71 14.85
N ASN A 208 -30.64 16.14 14.28
CA ASN A 208 -29.84 15.07 14.85
C ASN A 208 -28.50 15.59 15.41
N HIS A 209 -28.40 16.88 15.76
CA HIS A 209 -27.22 17.53 16.35
C HIS A 209 -25.90 17.36 15.54
N CYS A 210 -26.01 17.11 14.23
CA CYS A 210 -24.91 16.73 13.34
C CYS A 210 -24.21 15.39 13.70
N ASP A 211 -24.83 14.50 14.49
CA ASP A 211 -24.24 13.19 14.82
C ASP A 211 -24.42 12.14 13.71
N ASP A 212 -25.30 12.35 12.74
CA ASP A 212 -25.48 11.50 11.55
C ASP A 212 -24.48 11.83 10.41
N VAL A 213 -23.18 11.75 10.74
CA VAL A 213 -22.03 11.93 9.82
C VAL A 213 -21.25 10.62 9.59
N PHE A 214 -20.52 10.56 8.48
CA PHE A 214 -19.42 9.61 8.30
C PHE A 214 -18.08 10.34 8.45
N VAL A 215 -17.08 9.66 9.01
CA VAL A 215 -15.70 10.19 9.06
C VAL A 215 -14.77 9.19 8.38
N TYR A 216 -13.96 9.69 7.44
CA TYR A 216 -12.96 8.91 6.71
C TYR A 216 -11.57 9.30 7.18
N ILE A 217 -10.81 8.32 7.68
CA ILE A 217 -9.56 8.50 8.41
C ILE A 217 -8.45 7.75 7.68
N THR A 218 -7.27 8.36 7.53
CA THR A 218 -6.12 7.72 6.87
C THR A 218 -5.20 7.09 7.90
N ASP A 219 -4.96 5.79 7.76
CA ASP A 219 -3.89 5.08 8.46
C ASP A 219 -2.67 5.01 7.53
N THR A 220 -1.56 5.60 7.95
CA THR A 220 -0.41 5.87 7.07
C THR A 220 0.66 4.79 7.12
N VAL A 221 0.87 4.19 8.29
CA VAL A 221 1.89 3.14 8.51
C VAL A 221 1.35 1.77 8.10
N GLU A 222 0.12 1.46 8.49
CA GLU A 222 -0.63 0.31 7.98
C GLU A 222 -1.64 0.83 6.94
N PRO A 223 -1.37 0.78 5.62
CA PRO A 223 -2.08 1.68 4.69
C PRO A 223 -3.56 1.32 4.48
N ALA A 224 -4.46 2.18 4.98
CA ALA A 224 -5.91 1.99 4.90
C ALA A 224 -6.72 3.29 5.02
N ILE A 225 -7.97 3.24 4.55
CA ILE A 225 -9.04 4.14 5.00
C ILE A 225 -9.80 3.42 6.13
N VAL A 226 -9.80 4.01 7.32
CA VAL A 226 -10.72 3.67 8.41
C VAL A 226 -11.98 4.50 8.25
N VAL A 227 -13.14 3.86 8.37
CA VAL A 227 -14.46 4.47 8.22
C VAL A 227 -15.19 4.39 9.55
N TYR A 228 -15.68 5.52 10.03
CA TYR A 228 -16.53 5.62 11.22
C TYR A 228 -17.91 6.13 10.83
N ASP A 229 -18.96 5.41 11.25
CA ASP A 229 -20.35 5.83 11.19
C ASP A 229 -20.74 6.38 12.57
N SER A 230 -20.83 7.71 12.67
CA SER A 230 -21.13 8.42 13.91
C SER A 230 -22.59 8.23 14.38
N GLY A 231 -23.49 7.86 13.46
CA GLY A 231 -24.92 7.67 13.74
C GLY A 231 -25.25 6.26 14.24
N ASN A 232 -24.46 5.25 13.86
CA ASN A 232 -24.56 3.87 14.34
C ASN A 232 -23.46 3.49 15.36
N ASP A 233 -22.50 4.38 15.61
CA ASP A 233 -21.35 4.22 16.51
C ASP A 233 -20.49 2.97 16.22
N VAL A 234 -20.21 2.75 14.92
CA VAL A 234 -19.46 1.59 14.42
C VAL A 234 -18.35 1.98 13.45
N THR A 235 -17.26 1.21 13.50
CA THR A 235 -16.02 1.51 12.76
C THR A 235 -15.56 0.28 11.98
N TRP A 236 -15.04 0.47 10.77
CA TRP A 236 -14.39 -0.59 9.99
C TRP A 236 -13.20 -0.08 9.18
N ARG A 237 -12.45 -1.01 8.59
CA ARG A 237 -11.19 -0.77 7.87
C ARG A 237 -11.30 -1.23 6.42
N LEU A 238 -10.76 -0.44 5.50
CA LEU A 238 -10.71 -0.74 4.06
C LEU A 238 -9.30 -0.44 3.54
N SER A 239 -8.65 -1.42 2.93
CA SER A 239 -7.33 -1.26 2.29
C SER A 239 -7.41 -1.61 0.80
N HIS A 240 -6.43 -1.14 0.03
CA HIS A 240 -6.25 -1.35 -1.41
C HIS A 240 -4.78 -1.08 -1.76
N PRO A 241 -4.16 -1.80 -2.72
CA PRO A 241 -2.74 -1.60 -3.09
C PRO A 241 -2.32 -0.15 -3.30
N SER A 242 -3.19 0.69 -3.89
CA SER A 242 -2.91 2.11 -4.14
C SER A 242 -2.88 3.02 -2.90
N MET A 243 -3.09 2.48 -1.69
CA MET A 243 -2.90 3.20 -0.43
C MET A 243 -1.46 3.09 0.09
N TYR A 244 -0.68 2.12 -0.39
CA TYR A 244 0.70 1.90 0.03
C TYR A 244 1.67 2.91 -0.60
N PRO A 245 2.84 3.16 0.04
CA PRO A 245 3.92 3.94 -0.57
C PRO A 245 4.43 3.26 -1.84
N ASP A 246 4.93 4.04 -2.80
CA ASP A 246 5.57 3.51 -4.00
C ASP A 246 7.11 3.65 -3.92
N PRO A 247 7.88 2.54 -3.96
CA PRO A 247 9.35 2.59 -3.88
C PRO A 247 10.03 3.47 -4.92
N ASP A 248 9.41 3.70 -6.09
CA ASP A 248 9.93 4.62 -7.12
C ASP A 248 9.90 6.08 -6.63
N PHE A 249 8.86 6.44 -5.88
CA PHE A 249 8.60 7.79 -5.35
C PHE A 249 9.02 7.96 -3.88
N ALA A 250 9.82 7.03 -3.36
CA ALA A 250 10.34 7.05 -2.00
C ALA A 250 11.21 8.27 -1.67
N GLU A 251 12.07 8.71 -2.60
CA GLU A 251 12.93 9.88 -2.42
C GLU A 251 12.22 11.14 -2.94
N SER A 252 11.84 12.03 -2.04
CA SER A 252 11.33 13.35 -2.36
C SER A 252 12.48 14.37 -2.42
N THR A 253 12.37 15.35 -3.32
CA THR A 253 13.37 16.42 -3.48
C THR A 253 12.67 17.78 -3.38
N ILE A 254 13.17 18.66 -2.50
CA ILE A 254 12.77 20.07 -2.43
C ILE A 254 14.07 20.87 -2.48
N HIS A 255 14.24 21.68 -3.53
CA HIS A 255 15.50 22.37 -3.85
C HIS A 255 16.69 21.39 -3.92
N GLU A 256 17.74 21.62 -3.13
CA GLU A 256 18.89 20.72 -3.00
C GLU A 256 18.67 19.58 -2.00
N HIS A 257 17.62 19.65 -1.18
CA HIS A 257 17.36 18.72 -0.09
C HIS A 257 16.61 17.47 -0.57
N LYS A 258 17.19 16.30 -0.27
CA LYS A 258 16.64 14.97 -0.58
C LYS A 258 16.35 14.21 0.70
N PHE A 259 15.14 13.66 0.81
CA PHE A 259 14.70 12.86 1.95
C PHE A 259 13.89 11.66 1.47
N THR A 260 13.97 10.55 2.21
CA THR A 260 13.21 9.32 1.93
C THR A 260 12.17 9.14 3.03
N LEU A 261 10.90 9.00 2.65
CA LEU A 261 9.80 8.79 3.59
C LEU A 261 8.74 7.89 2.95
N MET A 262 8.62 6.66 3.45
CA MET A 262 7.75 5.60 2.90
C MET A 262 6.34 5.62 3.48
N ASP A 263 5.78 6.82 3.66
CA ASP A 263 4.42 6.99 4.17
C ASP A 263 3.39 6.55 3.12
N GLY A 264 2.43 5.73 3.55
CA GLY A 264 1.24 5.35 2.79
C GLY A 264 0.25 6.51 2.66
N ILE A 265 -1.05 6.19 2.64
CA ILE A 265 -2.13 7.16 2.51
C ILE A 265 -2.07 8.25 3.60
N VAL A 266 -2.05 9.53 3.17
CA VAL A 266 -2.10 10.72 4.06
C VAL A 266 -3.01 11.80 3.50
N GLY A 267 -2.88 12.13 2.21
CA GLY A 267 -3.72 13.14 1.58
C GLY A 267 -5.12 12.56 1.33
N ILE A 268 -6.16 13.20 1.88
CA ILE A 268 -7.56 12.83 1.68
C ILE A 268 -8.42 14.09 1.52
N ALA A 269 -9.36 14.08 0.58
CA ALA A 269 -10.30 15.16 0.33
C ALA A 269 -11.67 14.60 -0.11
N PHE A 270 -12.74 15.36 0.13
CA PHE A 270 -14.11 14.94 -0.13
C PHE A 270 -14.82 15.88 -1.12
N ASP A 271 -15.25 15.33 -2.25
CA ASP A 271 -16.16 15.99 -3.19
C ASP A 271 -17.61 15.64 -2.85
N ARG A 272 -18.30 16.65 -2.29
CA ARG A 272 -19.71 16.58 -1.89
C ARG A 272 -20.65 16.33 -3.07
N ASP A 273 -20.41 16.99 -4.20
CA ASP A 273 -21.31 16.94 -5.36
C ASP A 273 -21.21 15.59 -6.06
N ALA A 274 -20.00 15.04 -6.17
CA ALA A 274 -19.76 13.72 -6.74
C ALA A 274 -20.01 12.55 -5.76
N ASN A 275 -20.02 12.80 -4.45
CA ASN A 275 -19.98 11.77 -3.39
C ASN A 275 -18.75 10.87 -3.53
N MET A 276 -17.60 11.50 -3.72
CA MET A 276 -16.30 10.85 -3.99
C MET A 276 -15.26 11.29 -2.96
N ILE A 277 -14.50 10.32 -2.45
CA ILE A 277 -13.26 10.57 -1.72
C ILE A 277 -12.11 10.51 -2.72
N TYR A 278 -11.29 11.57 -2.72
CA TYR A 278 -10.01 11.65 -3.43
C TYR A 278 -8.89 11.44 -2.42
N TYR A 279 -7.87 10.65 -2.76
CA TYR A 279 -6.77 10.37 -1.82
C TYR A 279 -5.44 10.07 -2.52
N GLN A 280 -4.35 10.25 -1.78
CA GLN A 280 -2.99 9.94 -2.22
C GLN A 280 -2.10 9.44 -1.06
N PRO A 281 -1.29 8.38 -1.30
CA PRO A 281 -0.07 8.15 -0.55
C PRO A 281 0.89 9.34 -0.59
N LEU A 282 1.78 9.46 0.39
CA LEU A 282 2.83 10.49 0.34
C LEU A 282 3.85 10.14 -0.75
N ALA A 283 4.36 8.91 -0.75
CA ALA A 283 5.30 8.40 -1.73
C ALA A 283 4.60 8.02 -3.05
N THR A 284 3.89 8.97 -3.68
CA THR A 284 3.44 8.85 -5.09
C THR A 284 3.05 10.20 -5.72
N ASP A 285 3.31 10.33 -7.01
CA ASP A 285 2.76 11.37 -7.88
C ASP A 285 1.26 11.17 -8.17
N ARG A 286 0.74 9.94 -8.15
CA ARG A 286 -0.65 9.61 -8.48
C ARG A 286 -1.68 10.24 -7.53
N LEU A 287 -2.91 10.37 -8.03
CA LEU A 287 -4.11 10.69 -7.27
C LEU A 287 -5.16 9.61 -7.52
N PHE A 288 -5.81 9.11 -6.46
CA PHE A 288 -6.82 8.06 -6.52
C PHE A 288 -8.19 8.58 -6.08
N SER A 289 -9.24 7.82 -6.43
CA SER A 289 -10.61 8.11 -6.01
C SER A 289 -11.42 6.85 -5.73
N VAL A 290 -12.36 6.95 -4.79
CA VAL A 290 -13.32 5.91 -4.41
C VAL A 290 -14.65 6.55 -3.99
N SER A 291 -15.79 5.93 -4.27
CA SER A 291 -17.09 6.49 -3.90
C SER A 291 -17.39 6.31 -2.42
N THR A 292 -18.04 7.29 -1.79
CA THR A 292 -18.47 7.16 -0.40
C THR A 292 -19.46 6.00 -0.23
N ALA A 293 -20.27 5.70 -1.25
CA ALA A 293 -21.15 4.53 -1.28
C ALA A 293 -20.40 3.18 -1.15
N ALA A 294 -19.17 3.07 -1.65
CA ALA A 294 -18.34 1.88 -1.47
C ALA A 294 -17.66 1.85 -0.09
N LEU A 295 -17.20 3.01 0.40
CA LEU A 295 -16.64 3.09 1.76
C LEU A 295 -17.70 2.82 2.85
N ARG A 296 -18.94 3.25 2.61
CA ARG A 296 -20.10 3.10 3.51
C ARG A 296 -20.70 1.70 3.57
N SER A 297 -20.26 0.73 2.74
CA SER A 297 -20.89 -0.60 2.68
C SER A 297 -20.48 -1.56 3.81
N GLY A 298 -19.74 -1.09 4.82
CA GLY A 298 -19.15 -1.94 5.86
C GLY A 298 -17.84 -2.61 5.44
N PRO A 299 -17.32 -3.56 6.24
CA PRO A 299 -16.12 -4.33 5.92
C PRO A 299 -16.23 -5.08 4.58
N LEU A 300 -15.15 -5.08 3.80
CA LEU A 300 -15.04 -5.90 2.60
C LEU A 300 -15.17 -7.38 2.97
N GLN A 301 -15.97 -8.10 2.18
CA GLN A 301 -16.05 -9.56 2.25
C GLN A 301 -14.77 -10.16 1.66
N TRP A 302 -14.34 -11.32 2.17
CA TRP A 302 -13.16 -12.03 1.65
C TRP A 302 -13.29 -12.27 0.13
N GLY A 303 -12.24 -11.95 -0.62
CA GLY A 303 -12.27 -11.99 -2.10
C GLY A 303 -13.10 -10.88 -2.75
N LYS A 304 -13.27 -9.71 -2.11
CA LYS A 304 -13.80 -8.48 -2.71
C LYS A 304 -12.79 -7.34 -2.67
N GLU A 305 -12.58 -6.75 -3.84
CA GLU A 305 -11.73 -5.58 -4.05
C GLU A 305 -12.53 -4.29 -3.85
N LEU A 306 -11.85 -3.23 -3.40
CA LEU A 306 -12.43 -1.88 -3.30
C LEU A 306 -12.47 -1.24 -4.71
N PRO A 307 -13.58 -0.63 -5.17
CA PRO A 307 -13.69 -0.08 -6.53
C PRO A 307 -12.99 1.28 -6.67
N VAL A 308 -11.68 1.27 -6.45
CA VAL A 308 -10.78 2.42 -6.58
C VAL A 308 -10.50 2.72 -8.06
N LYS A 309 -10.24 3.99 -8.37
CA LYS A 309 -9.74 4.43 -9.68
C LYS A 309 -8.53 5.32 -9.51
N LEU A 310 -7.50 5.09 -10.33
CA LEU A 310 -6.55 6.15 -10.66
C LEU A 310 -7.34 7.31 -11.28
N VAL A 311 -7.08 8.53 -10.81
CA VAL A 311 -7.56 9.75 -11.45
C VAL A 311 -6.49 10.24 -12.41
N GLY A 312 -5.23 10.37 -11.96
CA GLY A 312 -4.14 10.90 -12.80
C GLY A 312 -2.87 11.18 -12.00
N HIS A 313 -1.91 11.89 -12.61
CA HIS A 313 -0.57 12.11 -12.08
C HIS A 313 -0.25 13.59 -11.83
N LYS A 314 0.25 13.91 -10.63
CA LYS A 314 0.89 15.18 -10.28
C LYS A 314 2.30 15.25 -10.91
N SER A 315 2.96 16.41 -10.83
CA SER A 315 4.35 16.57 -11.29
C SER A 315 5.41 16.00 -10.32
N SER A 316 5.02 15.69 -9.09
CA SER A 316 5.85 15.08 -8.03
C SER A 316 4.96 14.63 -6.86
N GLN A 317 5.56 14.01 -5.85
CA GLN A 317 4.95 13.70 -4.56
C GLN A 317 4.32 14.94 -3.89
N GLY A 318 3.37 14.74 -2.99
CA GLY A 318 2.75 15.84 -2.23
C GLY A 318 1.79 15.31 -1.16
N LEU A 319 1.60 16.08 -0.09
CA LEU A 319 0.76 15.69 1.05
C LEU A 319 -0.60 16.41 1.00
N GLY A 320 -0.61 17.74 1.10
CA GLY A 320 -1.82 18.56 1.10
C GLY A 320 -2.67 18.40 -0.16
N ILE A 321 -3.97 18.13 0.04
CA ILE A 321 -5.02 18.05 -0.98
C ILE A 321 -6.33 18.58 -0.40
N ALA A 322 -7.12 19.29 -1.21
CA ALA A 322 -8.46 19.75 -0.86
C ALA A 322 -9.40 19.68 -2.06
N CYS A 323 -10.71 19.58 -1.82
CA CYS A 323 -11.74 19.82 -2.83
C CYS A 323 -12.37 21.20 -2.61
N ALA A 324 -12.75 21.88 -3.68
CA ALA A 324 -13.66 23.02 -3.62
C ALA A 324 -15.03 22.56 -3.07
N PRO A 325 -15.71 23.34 -2.20
CA PRO A 325 -17.02 22.99 -1.65
C PRO A 325 -18.14 22.72 -2.67
N LYS A 326 -17.96 23.15 -3.93
CA LYS A 326 -18.84 22.91 -5.08
C LYS A 326 -18.03 22.71 -6.36
N GLY A 327 -18.59 21.98 -7.32
CA GLY A 327 -18.09 21.87 -8.70
C GLY A 327 -16.94 20.87 -8.91
N GLY A 328 -16.43 20.23 -7.85
CA GLY A 328 -15.48 19.12 -7.94
C GLY A 328 -14.03 19.48 -8.32
N THR A 329 -13.63 20.75 -8.28
CA THR A 329 -12.21 21.12 -8.47
C THR A 329 -11.38 20.68 -7.27
N ILE A 330 -10.21 20.09 -7.55
CA ILE A 330 -9.25 19.58 -6.58
C ILE A 330 -8.04 20.52 -6.56
N PHE A 331 -7.58 20.91 -5.37
CA PHE A 331 -6.34 21.64 -5.14
C PHE A 331 -5.30 20.72 -4.52
N PHE A 332 -4.05 20.80 -4.96
CA PHE A 332 -2.95 19.96 -4.48
C PHE A 332 -1.61 20.68 -4.59
N SER A 333 -0.60 20.23 -3.85
CA SER A 333 0.73 20.86 -3.86
C SER A 333 1.86 19.84 -4.10
N PRO A 334 2.44 19.77 -5.32
CA PRO A 334 3.59 18.92 -5.60
C PRO A 334 4.89 19.52 -5.05
N PHE A 335 5.66 18.73 -4.28
CA PHE A 335 6.86 19.18 -3.56
C PHE A 335 7.94 19.76 -4.48
N SER A 336 8.32 19.04 -5.54
CA SER A 336 9.41 19.47 -6.45
C SER A 336 9.05 20.71 -7.28
N ALA A 337 7.77 21.08 -7.33
CA ALA A 337 7.28 22.24 -8.08
C ALA A 337 7.04 23.48 -7.20
N THR A 338 7.01 23.34 -5.87
CA THR A 338 6.75 24.43 -4.90
C THR A 338 5.55 25.33 -5.30
N ALA A 339 4.43 24.68 -5.65
CA ALA A 339 3.30 25.33 -6.29
C ALA A 339 1.96 24.67 -5.91
N ILE A 340 0.88 25.47 -5.92
CA ILE A 340 -0.50 24.98 -5.82
C ILE A 340 -1.03 24.75 -7.23
N GLY A 341 -1.34 23.49 -7.55
CA GLY A 341 -2.11 23.12 -8.74
C GLY A 341 -3.61 23.09 -8.44
N GLU A 342 -4.42 23.45 -9.44
CA GLU A 342 -5.85 23.12 -9.48
C GLU A 342 -6.16 22.17 -10.63
N TRP A 343 -7.13 21.29 -10.42
CA TRP A 343 -7.60 20.36 -11.44
C TRP A 343 -9.05 19.95 -11.22
N ASN A 344 -9.87 20.12 -12.24
CA ASN A 344 -11.24 19.62 -12.26
C ASN A 344 -11.32 18.31 -13.07
N PRO A 345 -11.61 17.15 -12.45
CA PRO A 345 -11.59 15.86 -13.15
C PRO A 345 -12.81 15.64 -14.08
N LEU A 346 -13.86 16.47 -13.99
CA LEU A 346 -15.04 16.36 -14.84
C LEU A 346 -14.88 17.08 -16.19
N SER A 347 -14.19 18.22 -16.21
CA SER A 347 -13.84 18.97 -17.43
C SER A 347 -12.42 18.67 -17.94
N ASN A 348 -11.59 18.05 -17.11
CA ASN A 348 -10.13 18.01 -17.22
C ASN A 348 -9.48 19.41 -17.39
N TYR A 349 -10.08 20.44 -16.80
CA TYR A 349 -9.43 21.75 -16.68
C TYR A 349 -8.32 21.67 -15.63
N GLN A 350 -7.12 22.13 -15.96
CA GLN A 350 -5.95 22.15 -15.09
C GLN A 350 -5.25 23.51 -15.19
N ASN A 351 -4.71 23.98 -14.06
CA ASN A 351 -3.97 25.24 -13.99
C ASN A 351 -3.03 25.28 -12.77
N VAL A 352 -2.05 26.19 -12.77
CA VAL A 352 -1.25 26.52 -11.58
C VAL A 352 -1.83 27.78 -10.95
N VAL A 353 -2.29 27.67 -9.71
CA VAL A 353 -2.94 28.75 -8.96
C VAL A 353 -1.91 29.72 -8.39
N ALA A 354 -0.83 29.18 -7.84
CA ALA A 354 0.31 29.93 -7.31
C ALA A 354 1.60 29.09 -7.36
N HIS A 355 2.74 29.76 -7.48
CA HIS A 355 4.08 29.15 -7.41
C HIS A 355 4.98 30.07 -6.59
N ASP A 356 5.61 29.54 -5.54
CA ASP A 356 6.51 30.29 -4.66
C ASP A 356 7.54 29.35 -4.02
N ALA A 357 8.76 29.38 -4.55
CA ALA A 357 9.88 28.53 -4.12
C ALA A 357 10.32 28.76 -2.66
N GLU A 358 10.02 29.92 -2.07
CA GLU A 358 10.33 30.21 -0.66
C GLU A 358 9.18 29.77 0.25
N ARG A 359 7.94 30.04 -0.15
CA ARG A 359 6.76 29.93 0.73
C ARG A 359 5.98 28.64 0.59
N LEU A 360 6.07 27.91 -0.53
CA LEU A 360 5.30 26.69 -0.80
C LEU A 360 6.17 25.42 -0.85
N GLN A 361 7.15 25.32 0.06
CA GLN A 361 8.14 24.23 0.05
C GLN A 361 7.56 22.87 0.43
N PHE A 362 7.05 22.70 1.66
CA PHE A 362 6.29 21.52 2.06
C PHE A 362 4.91 21.95 2.55
N VAL A 363 3.92 21.88 1.67
CA VAL A 363 2.52 22.16 2.02
C VAL A 363 1.96 20.95 2.77
N ALA A 364 1.89 21.10 4.09
CA ALA A 364 1.40 20.09 5.00
C ALA A 364 -0.13 19.99 4.99
N ASP A 365 -0.87 21.10 4.77
CA ASP A 365 -2.34 21.07 4.73
C ASP A 365 -2.92 22.05 3.70
N LEU A 366 -4.06 21.67 3.12
CA LEU A 366 -4.88 22.50 2.23
C LEU A 366 -6.33 22.43 2.68
N MET A 367 -7.06 23.54 2.67
CA MET A 367 -8.51 23.53 2.84
C MET A 367 -9.20 24.71 2.18
N ALA A 368 -10.40 24.46 1.66
CA ALA A 368 -11.33 25.48 1.18
C ALA A 368 -12.58 25.49 2.09
N PRO A 369 -12.52 26.11 3.28
CA PRO A 369 -13.58 26.00 4.27
C PRO A 369 -14.84 26.73 3.79
N SER A 370 -15.99 26.05 3.80
CA SER A 370 -17.30 26.59 3.36
C SER A 370 -17.84 27.79 4.16
N ARG A 371 -17.06 28.28 5.15
CA ARG A 371 -17.34 29.44 6.01
C ARG A 371 -16.49 30.67 5.66
N ASP A 372 -15.52 30.51 4.74
CA ASP A 372 -14.76 31.58 4.09
C ASP A 372 -14.80 31.32 2.57
N PRO A 373 -15.99 31.43 1.92
CA PRO A 373 -16.15 31.14 0.50
C PRO A 373 -15.28 32.08 -0.35
N GLY A 374 -14.73 31.56 -1.45
CA GLY A 374 -13.68 32.23 -2.22
C GLY A 374 -12.25 31.95 -1.75
N THR A 375 -12.05 31.43 -0.53
CA THR A 375 -10.73 31.31 0.09
C THR A 375 -10.18 29.88 0.11
N LEU A 376 -8.94 29.72 -0.37
CA LEU A 376 -8.09 28.55 -0.12
C LEU A 376 -7.06 28.90 0.95
N TYR A 377 -7.05 28.15 2.06
CA TYR A 377 -6.02 28.21 3.09
C TYR A 377 -4.96 27.13 2.87
N ILE A 378 -3.71 27.48 3.16
CA ILE A 378 -2.52 26.66 2.90
C ILE A 378 -1.64 26.69 4.16
N LEU A 379 -1.34 25.53 4.73
CA LEU A 379 -0.31 25.38 5.76
C LEU A 379 0.97 24.88 5.10
N SER A 380 2.04 25.68 5.14
CA SER A 380 3.32 25.38 4.52
C SER A 380 4.46 25.48 5.53
N SER A 381 5.40 24.54 5.47
CA SER A 381 6.55 24.50 6.35
C SER A 381 7.82 24.03 5.64
N LYS A 382 8.94 24.04 6.38
CA LYS A 382 10.22 23.43 5.98
C LYS A 382 10.39 22.01 6.55
N PHE A 383 9.31 21.22 6.51
CA PHE A 383 9.28 19.84 7.04
C PHE A 383 10.46 18.97 6.59
N HIS A 384 10.91 19.12 5.33
CA HIS A 384 12.06 18.36 4.83
C HIS A 384 13.37 18.69 5.58
N ARG A 385 13.59 19.94 6.00
CA ARG A 385 14.75 20.33 6.84
C ARG A 385 14.60 19.85 8.28
N PHE A 386 13.38 19.89 8.81
CA PHE A 386 13.02 19.33 10.11
C PHE A 386 13.28 17.82 10.18
N PHE A 387 12.83 17.07 9.16
CA PHE A 387 13.05 15.63 9.01
C PHE A 387 14.55 15.29 8.89
N LEU A 388 15.30 16.05 8.09
CA LEU A 388 16.75 15.93 7.95
C LEU A 388 17.55 16.49 9.15
N LYS A 389 16.87 17.00 10.19
CA LYS A 389 17.45 17.61 11.40
C LYS A 389 18.49 18.70 11.07
N ASN A 390 18.21 19.48 10.02
CA ASN A 390 19.04 20.60 9.54
C ASN A 390 18.25 21.90 9.33
N LEU A 391 17.15 22.07 10.08
CA LEU A 391 16.37 23.31 10.16
C LEU A 391 17.27 24.50 10.54
N ASP A 392 16.97 25.70 10.05
CA ASP A 392 17.67 26.92 10.43
C ASP A 392 16.72 27.81 11.24
N SER A 393 17.05 28.01 12.51
CA SER A 393 16.23 28.73 13.48
C SER A 393 16.26 30.25 13.35
N SER A 394 17.00 30.78 12.36
CA SER A 394 17.06 32.22 12.02
C SER A 394 16.22 32.63 10.81
N GLU A 395 15.48 31.70 10.20
CA GLU A 395 14.60 31.94 9.05
C GLU A 395 13.16 31.48 9.28
N VAL A 396 12.21 32.06 8.53
CA VAL A 396 10.80 31.67 8.57
C VAL A 396 10.64 30.22 8.10
N ASN A 397 10.31 29.32 9.03
CA ASN A 397 10.12 27.88 8.79
C ASN A 397 8.66 27.45 8.65
N THR A 398 7.70 28.19 9.20
CA THR A 398 6.25 27.86 9.12
C THR A 398 5.44 29.07 8.66
N ARG A 399 4.49 28.86 7.73
CA ARG A 399 3.60 29.88 7.15
C ARG A 399 2.18 29.34 7.05
N ILE A 400 1.20 30.13 7.48
CA ILE A 400 -0.20 30.01 7.08
C ILE A 400 -0.44 31.03 5.98
N LEU A 401 -0.77 30.57 4.79
CA LEU A 401 -1.00 31.38 3.60
C LEU A 401 -2.47 31.28 3.16
N ARG A 402 -2.90 32.26 2.35
CA ARG A 402 -4.23 32.34 1.77
C ARG A 402 -4.15 32.73 0.29
N ILE A 403 -5.03 32.14 -0.51
CA ILE A 403 -5.38 32.64 -1.84
C ILE A 403 -6.89 32.94 -1.86
N ARG A 404 -7.29 34.09 -2.41
CA ARG A 404 -8.69 34.53 -2.52
C ARG A 404 -9.17 34.50 -3.97
N GLY A 405 -10.48 34.32 -4.17
CA GLY A 405 -11.12 34.31 -5.49
C GLY A 405 -10.93 33.01 -6.28
N VAL A 406 -10.46 31.95 -5.63
CA VAL A 406 -10.16 30.64 -6.27
C VAL A 406 -11.28 29.61 -6.10
N VAL A 407 -12.30 29.92 -5.28
CA VAL A 407 -13.44 29.05 -5.00
C VAL A 407 -14.73 29.81 -5.29
N TYR A 408 -15.30 29.63 -6.48
CA TYR A 408 -16.52 30.33 -6.88
C TYR A 408 -17.79 29.62 -6.37
N GLU A 409 -18.67 30.38 -5.73
CA GLU A 409 -20.06 29.98 -5.46
C GLU A 409 -20.95 30.15 -6.70
N SER A 410 -22.08 29.45 -6.73
CA SER A 410 -23.20 29.81 -7.60
C SER A 410 -23.83 31.10 -7.04
N PRO A 411 -24.30 32.04 -7.87
CA PRO A 411 -24.88 33.31 -7.38
C PRO A 411 -26.17 33.16 -6.53
N ASP A 412 -26.66 31.94 -6.33
CA ASP A 412 -27.90 31.62 -5.61
C ASP A 412 -27.75 31.58 -4.07
N ASP A 413 -26.55 31.42 -3.52
CA ASP A 413 -26.33 31.31 -2.06
C ASP A 413 -26.05 32.66 -1.35
N ALA A 414 -25.88 33.74 -2.12
CA ALA A 414 -25.43 35.05 -1.62
C ALA A 414 -26.44 35.79 -0.71
N GLU A 415 -27.62 35.23 -0.45
CA GLU A 415 -28.66 35.83 0.39
C GLU A 415 -28.49 35.57 1.90
N ILE A 416 -27.51 34.77 2.35
CA ILE A 416 -27.31 34.43 3.77
C ILE A 416 -26.02 35.05 4.35
N LEU A 417 -25.95 36.38 4.34
CA LEU A 417 -25.05 37.15 5.21
C LEU A 417 -25.89 38.00 6.18
N PRO A 418 -25.72 37.87 7.51
CA PRO A 418 -26.46 38.67 8.47
C PRO A 418 -25.97 40.13 8.46
N LEU A 419 -26.85 41.04 8.06
CA LEU A 419 -26.61 42.49 8.07
C LEU A 419 -26.44 43.02 9.51
N VAL A 420 -25.20 43.11 9.97
CA VAL A 420 -24.84 43.70 11.27
C VAL A 420 -23.81 44.82 11.09
N GLN A 421 -24.28 46.02 10.71
CA GLN A 421 -23.68 47.28 11.18
C GLN A 421 -24.55 48.51 10.87
N GLN A 422 -24.34 49.56 11.70
CA GLN A 422 -24.84 50.94 11.57
C GLN A 422 -26.36 51.15 11.86
N THR A 423 -26.79 52.16 12.64
CA THR A 423 -26.09 53.29 13.30
C THR A 423 -26.62 53.57 14.71
N ILE A 424 -25.79 54.24 15.53
CA ILE A 424 -26.22 55.01 16.72
C ILE A 424 -26.29 56.49 16.32
N PRO A 425 -27.40 57.23 16.59
CA PRO A 425 -27.51 58.64 16.24
C PRO A 425 -27.02 59.58 17.36
N VAL A 426 -26.35 60.67 16.98
CA VAL A 426 -26.09 61.85 17.83
C VAL A 426 -26.69 63.07 17.14
N LEU A 427 -27.41 63.92 17.88
CA LEU A 427 -28.07 65.11 17.33
C LEU A 427 -27.12 66.30 17.17
N ALA A 428 -27.21 66.97 16.02
CA ALA A 428 -26.99 68.41 15.88
C ALA A 428 -27.87 68.95 14.73
N THR A 429 -28.28 70.22 14.80
CA THR A 429 -29.29 70.83 13.90
C THR A 429 -28.73 72.06 13.17
N THR A 430 -29.11 72.28 11.90
CA THR A 430 -29.97 73.41 11.43
C THR A 430 -29.92 73.66 9.90
N SER A 431 -31.10 73.77 9.28
CA SER A 431 -31.46 74.55 8.05
C SER A 431 -30.82 74.30 6.65
N PRO A 432 -31.64 74.31 5.55
CA PRO A 432 -31.23 74.28 4.12
C PRO A 432 -31.34 75.71 3.48
N PRO A 433 -31.49 75.97 2.14
CA PRO A 433 -31.50 75.09 0.94
C PRO A 433 -30.74 75.64 -0.31
N PHE A 434 -30.69 74.88 -1.43
CA PHE A 434 -31.23 75.28 -2.77
C PHE A 434 -31.10 74.17 -3.87
N LYS A 435 -31.78 74.32 -5.01
CA LYS A 435 -31.69 73.50 -6.25
C LYS A 435 -31.71 74.37 -7.51
N PRO A 436 -31.13 73.91 -8.65
CA PRO A 436 -31.70 74.20 -9.98
C PRO A 436 -31.86 72.95 -10.90
N ARG A 437 -32.23 73.17 -12.18
CA ARG A 437 -32.81 72.21 -13.15
C ARG A 437 -32.57 72.74 -14.61
N VAL A 438 -32.76 72.05 -15.75
CA VAL A 438 -33.48 70.79 -16.08
C VAL A 438 -32.77 69.80 -17.04
N PRO A 439 -32.42 70.13 -18.32
CA PRO A 439 -32.58 69.15 -19.41
C PRO A 439 -31.29 68.80 -20.20
N GLY A 440 -31.25 67.78 -21.07
CA GLY A 440 -32.27 66.74 -21.34
C GLY A 440 -32.70 66.56 -22.82
N PHE A 441 -31.82 66.02 -23.67
CA PHE A 441 -32.12 65.39 -24.99
C PHE A 441 -31.09 64.25 -25.19
N LYS A 442 -31.44 62.98 -25.42
CA LYS A 442 -32.19 62.29 -26.50
C LYS A 442 -31.51 62.28 -27.87
N ASN A 443 -31.07 61.08 -28.30
CA ASN A 443 -31.13 60.65 -29.70
C ASN A 443 -31.35 59.11 -29.79
N THR A 444 -32.55 58.74 -30.24
CA THR A 444 -32.95 57.43 -30.82
C THR A 444 -32.37 57.27 -32.24
N PHE A 445 -32.33 56.15 -32.99
CA PHE A 445 -32.99 54.82 -33.09
C PHE A 445 -32.14 54.00 -34.15
N VAL A 446 -32.41 52.83 -34.77
CA VAL A 446 -33.12 51.51 -34.68
C VAL A 446 -32.97 50.92 -36.12
N LEU A 447 -32.87 49.63 -36.50
CA LEU A 447 -33.23 48.28 -35.98
C LEU A 447 -31.98 47.50 -35.43
N ASN A 448 -31.84 46.16 -35.31
CA ASN A 448 -32.61 44.99 -35.80
C ASN A 448 -32.44 43.69 -34.97
N HIS A 449 -33.16 42.63 -35.39
CA HIS A 449 -33.29 41.29 -34.78
C HIS A 449 -32.52 40.20 -35.58
N PRO A 450 -32.28 38.97 -35.06
CA PRO A 450 -33.27 38.10 -34.40
C PRO A 450 -32.88 37.49 -33.03
N LEU A 451 -33.87 36.86 -32.39
CA LEU A 451 -33.74 36.04 -31.18
C LEU A 451 -33.34 34.60 -31.53
N THR A 452 -32.47 34.00 -30.73
CA THR A 452 -32.29 32.54 -30.62
C THR A 452 -32.40 32.11 -29.15
N PRO A 453 -32.91 30.89 -28.84
CA PRO A 453 -33.06 30.44 -27.46
C PRO A 453 -31.71 30.24 -26.77
N ALA A 454 -31.62 30.57 -25.49
CA ALA A 454 -30.43 30.31 -24.69
C ALA A 454 -30.26 28.80 -24.45
N HIS A 455 -29.07 28.27 -24.74
CA HIS A 455 -28.64 26.99 -24.18
C HIS A 455 -28.26 27.16 -22.70
N PRO A 456 -28.51 26.16 -21.82
CA PRO A 456 -28.00 26.17 -20.46
C PRO A 456 -26.47 26.28 -20.46
N GLY A 457 -25.94 27.32 -19.83
CA GLY A 457 -24.49 27.56 -19.78
C GLY A 457 -23.77 26.51 -18.94
N ARG A 458 -22.59 26.08 -19.40
CA ARG A 458 -21.62 25.40 -18.54
C ARG A 458 -21.05 26.43 -17.54
N PRO A 459 -20.72 26.04 -16.30
CA PRO A 459 -19.82 26.85 -15.49
C PRO A 459 -18.46 26.95 -16.21
N THR A 460 -17.99 28.17 -16.44
CA THR A 460 -16.67 28.49 -17.00
C THR A 460 -15.87 29.23 -15.95
N SER A 461 -14.59 28.91 -15.80
CA SER A 461 -13.76 29.56 -14.79
C SER A 461 -13.49 31.02 -15.16
N TYR A 462 -13.17 31.86 -14.18
CA TYR A 462 -12.77 33.25 -14.42
C TYR A 462 -11.57 33.33 -15.39
N ILE A 463 -10.66 32.36 -15.29
CA ILE A 463 -9.42 32.26 -16.07
C ILE A 463 -9.73 32.01 -17.56
N GLU A 464 -10.74 31.22 -17.93
CA GLU A 464 -11.16 31.04 -19.33
C GLU A 464 -11.63 32.34 -20.01
N ARG A 465 -12.08 33.34 -19.25
CA ARG A 465 -12.49 34.64 -19.79
C ARG A 465 -11.35 35.64 -19.92
N TYR A 466 -10.24 35.42 -19.22
CA TYR A 466 -9.17 36.39 -19.08
C TYR A 466 -7.89 35.99 -19.83
N PHE A 467 -7.58 34.69 -19.90
CA PHE A 467 -6.40 34.18 -20.59
C PHE A 467 -6.78 33.48 -21.90
N GLY A 468 -6.73 34.23 -23.01
CA GLY A 468 -6.72 33.63 -24.34
C GLY A 468 -5.46 32.77 -24.50
N ARG A 469 -5.64 31.50 -24.92
CA ARG A 469 -4.62 30.42 -25.00
C ARG A 469 -3.16 30.88 -25.07
N SER A 470 -2.52 31.02 -23.92
CA SER A 470 -1.07 31.00 -23.78
C SER A 470 -0.60 29.54 -23.78
N HIS A 471 0.26 29.18 -24.74
CA HIS A 471 0.92 27.87 -24.75
C HIS A 471 2.07 27.85 -23.72
N LEU A 472 1.71 27.70 -22.45
CA LEU A 472 2.59 27.09 -21.46
C LEU A 472 2.48 25.57 -21.58
N GLU A 473 3.56 24.85 -21.28
CA GLU A 473 3.55 23.39 -21.27
C GLU A 473 2.61 22.88 -20.17
N THR A 474 1.81 21.86 -20.48
CA THR A 474 0.83 21.30 -19.53
C THR A 474 1.57 20.62 -18.38
N PRO A 475 1.49 21.11 -17.13
CA PRO A 475 2.40 20.71 -16.06
C PRO A 475 2.09 19.35 -15.42
N TYR A 476 0.95 18.75 -15.74
CA TYR A 476 0.46 17.48 -15.20
C TYR A 476 -0.07 16.58 -16.32
N ASN A 477 -0.10 15.26 -16.11
CA ASN A 477 -0.56 14.30 -17.11
C ASN A 477 -1.80 13.55 -16.60
N TYR A 478 -2.86 13.51 -17.43
CA TYR A 478 -4.13 12.87 -17.11
C TYR A 478 -4.44 11.75 -18.09
N GLU A 479 -4.68 10.55 -17.56
CA GLU A 479 -5.26 9.47 -18.33
C GLU A 479 -6.78 9.65 -18.39
N PRO A 480 -7.42 9.72 -19.57
CA PRO A 480 -8.85 10.00 -19.69
C PRO A 480 -9.72 8.86 -19.14
N VAL A 481 -9.99 8.90 -17.84
CA VAL A 481 -10.93 8.00 -17.16
C VAL A 481 -12.28 8.08 -17.87
N GLY A 482 -12.83 6.93 -18.24
CA GLY A 482 -14.08 6.84 -18.99
C GLY A 482 -15.23 7.55 -18.28
N VAL A 483 -15.60 8.73 -18.79
CA VAL A 483 -16.74 9.53 -18.30
C VAL A 483 -17.97 8.65 -18.25
N ILE A 484 -18.65 8.59 -17.09
CA ILE A 484 -19.92 7.89 -16.96
C ILE A 484 -20.97 8.65 -17.77
N ASN A 485 -21.10 8.30 -19.05
CA ASN A 485 -22.15 8.81 -19.91
C ASN A 485 -23.49 8.26 -19.42
N LYS A 486 -24.19 9.06 -18.61
CA LYS A 486 -25.49 8.75 -17.99
C LYS A 486 -26.64 8.53 -19.01
N GLN A 487 -26.35 8.43 -20.32
CA GLN A 487 -27.32 8.16 -21.39
C GLN A 487 -27.04 6.89 -22.21
N VAL A 488 -25.99 6.10 -21.93
CA VAL A 488 -25.73 4.83 -22.64
C VAL A 488 -25.98 3.63 -21.72
N SER A 489 -27.09 2.93 -21.96
CA SER A 489 -27.46 1.71 -21.21
C SER A 489 -26.68 0.49 -21.68
N SER A 490 -26.12 -0.27 -20.73
CA SER A 490 -25.58 -1.60 -20.99
C SER A 490 -26.68 -2.55 -21.49
N PRO A 491 -26.44 -3.40 -22.51
CA PRO A 491 -27.47 -4.24 -23.13
C PRO A 491 -28.07 -5.31 -22.19
N PHE A 492 -27.48 -5.55 -21.03
CA PHE A 492 -27.95 -6.56 -20.07
C PHE A 492 -29.13 -6.10 -19.18
N ALA A 493 -29.58 -4.85 -19.28
CA ALA A 493 -30.67 -4.29 -18.47
C ALA A 493 -32.10 -4.81 -18.81
N ARG A 494 -32.25 -5.88 -19.59
CA ARG A 494 -33.56 -6.39 -20.09
C ARG A 494 -34.11 -7.65 -19.42
N LEU A 495 -33.49 -8.14 -18.33
CA LEU A 495 -33.94 -9.38 -17.66
C LEU A 495 -34.59 -9.22 -16.28
N ASN A 496 -34.73 -7.99 -15.75
CA ASN A 496 -35.39 -7.73 -14.46
C ASN A 496 -36.37 -6.55 -14.51
N MET A 497 -37.26 -6.50 -15.51
CA MET A 497 -38.49 -5.71 -15.43
C MET A 497 -39.61 -6.53 -14.79
N GLY A 498 -39.49 -6.73 -13.47
CA GLY A 498 -40.60 -7.20 -12.62
C GLY A 498 -41.63 -6.10 -12.39
N GLU A 499 -42.85 -6.49 -12.00
CA GLU A 499 -44.03 -5.61 -12.05
C GLU A 499 -44.18 -4.66 -10.84
N LYS A 500 -45.08 -3.67 -10.98
CA LYS A 500 -45.30 -2.59 -10.01
C LYS A 500 -46.07 -3.06 -8.75
N PRO A 501 -45.70 -2.63 -7.54
CA PRO A 501 -46.43 -2.96 -6.30
C PRO A 501 -47.53 -1.96 -5.93
N ARG A 502 -48.65 -2.45 -5.36
CA ARG A 502 -49.65 -1.75 -4.50
C ARG A 502 -50.78 -2.74 -4.09
N PRO A 503 -51.49 -2.57 -2.95
CA PRO A 503 -50.94 -2.47 -1.58
C PRO A 503 -51.73 -3.28 -0.51
N SER A 504 -51.21 -3.25 0.74
CA SER A 504 -51.92 -3.39 2.04
C SER A 504 -52.68 -4.67 2.44
N SER A 505 -52.19 -5.32 3.52
CA SER A 505 -52.94 -5.51 4.78
C SER A 505 -52.01 -5.85 5.98
N ILE A 506 -52.52 -5.69 7.20
CA ILE A 506 -51.85 -5.58 8.54
C ILE A 506 -52.46 -6.68 9.47
N PRO A 507 -51.92 -7.13 10.65
CA PRO A 507 -50.75 -6.72 11.47
C PRO A 507 -49.78 -7.88 11.87
N ALA A 508 -48.82 -7.59 12.75
CA ALA A 508 -48.06 -8.56 13.58
C ALA A 508 -48.21 -8.26 15.10
N PRO A 509 -47.86 -9.20 15.99
CA PRO A 509 -47.37 -8.95 17.36
C PRO A 509 -45.84 -9.19 17.43
N SER A 510 -44.97 -8.32 17.96
CA SER A 510 -44.80 -7.83 19.36
C SER A 510 -44.38 -8.93 20.36
N SER A 511 -43.33 -8.78 21.20
CA SER A 511 -42.29 -7.73 21.29
C SER A 511 -41.16 -8.12 22.27
N VAL A 512 -39.98 -7.52 22.07
CA VAL A 512 -38.82 -7.30 22.96
C VAL A 512 -38.96 -7.64 24.46
N GLN A 513 -38.01 -8.41 25.01
CA GLN A 513 -37.16 -8.12 26.20
C GLN A 513 -36.10 -9.24 26.38
N GLU A 514 -34.80 -8.93 26.41
CA GLU A 514 -33.97 -8.61 27.61
C GLU A 514 -33.88 -9.71 28.68
N LEU A 515 -32.66 -10.11 29.05
CA LEU A 515 -32.32 -10.52 30.43
C LEU A 515 -30.79 -10.58 30.68
N HIS A 516 -30.40 -10.28 31.92
CA HIS A 516 -29.01 -10.17 32.38
C HIS A 516 -28.40 -11.52 32.85
N LYS A 517 -27.08 -11.49 33.08
CA LYS A 517 -26.32 -12.50 33.85
C LYS A 517 -27.00 -12.89 35.16
N PHE A 518 -26.89 -14.17 35.55
CA PHE A 518 -26.59 -14.54 36.94
C PHE A 518 -25.79 -15.86 36.98
N ASP A 519 -25.29 -16.22 38.17
CA ASP A 519 -24.18 -17.14 38.40
C ASP A 519 -24.55 -18.30 39.36
N GLY A 520 -23.79 -19.40 39.26
CA GLY A 520 -23.69 -20.47 40.27
C GLY A 520 -24.80 -21.54 40.33
N GLY A 521 -24.41 -22.77 40.70
CA GLY A 521 -25.34 -23.79 41.20
C GLY A 521 -25.12 -25.22 40.67
N ASN A 522 -24.53 -26.10 41.50
CA ASN A 522 -24.52 -27.55 41.26
C ASN A 522 -25.89 -28.18 41.58
N VAL A 523 -26.26 -29.27 40.90
CA VAL A 523 -26.49 -30.62 41.50
C VAL A 523 -26.96 -31.61 40.42
N LEU A 524 -26.54 -32.88 40.53
CA LEU A 524 -26.99 -33.96 39.66
C LEU A 524 -28.37 -34.50 40.06
N TYR A 525 -29.16 -34.98 39.10
CA TYR A 525 -29.86 -36.26 39.20
C TYR A 525 -30.01 -36.91 37.81
N THR A 526 -30.45 -38.18 37.77
CA THR A 526 -30.26 -39.10 36.63
C THR A 526 -31.56 -39.82 36.23
N THR A 527 -31.49 -40.69 35.22
CA THR A 527 -32.54 -41.63 34.73
C THR A 527 -33.65 -41.00 33.86
N LYS A 528 -34.26 -41.69 32.87
CA LYS A 528 -33.97 -42.98 32.20
C LYS A 528 -34.69 -43.07 30.84
N ILE A 529 -34.10 -43.81 29.88
CA ILE A 529 -34.68 -44.89 29.03
C ILE A 529 -36.18 -44.72 28.63
N GLU A 530 -36.55 -44.70 27.34
CA GLU A 530 -36.84 -45.95 26.60
C GLU A 530 -36.43 -46.01 25.10
N HIS A 531 -36.18 -47.24 24.64
CA HIS A 531 -36.02 -47.62 23.23
C HIS A 531 -37.37 -47.92 22.57
N HIS A 532 -37.42 -47.86 21.23
CA HIS A 532 -38.15 -48.86 20.43
C HIS A 532 -37.29 -49.34 19.25
N ARG A 533 -37.60 -50.54 18.71
CA ARG A 533 -36.87 -51.22 17.62
C ARG A 533 -37.75 -51.31 16.35
N GLY A 534 -37.15 -51.57 15.19
CA GLY A 534 -37.86 -51.77 13.89
C GLY A 534 -38.54 -53.16 13.75
N PRO A 535 -38.53 -53.86 12.58
CA PRO A 535 -37.73 -53.64 11.36
C PRO A 535 -38.51 -53.66 9.97
N PRO A 536 -38.38 -54.61 8.99
CA PRO A 536 -37.87 -54.24 7.64
C PRO A 536 -38.61 -54.83 6.38
N SER A 537 -37.98 -54.69 5.19
CA SER A 537 -38.18 -55.44 3.92
C SER A 537 -39.30 -54.95 2.96
N ARG A 538 -39.35 -55.23 1.63
CA ARG A 538 -38.41 -55.86 0.66
C ARG A 538 -38.77 -55.52 -0.83
N ASP A 539 -37.91 -55.93 -1.75
CA ASP A 539 -37.97 -56.02 -3.24
C ASP A 539 -39.33 -55.94 -4.00
N TYR A 540 -39.35 -55.40 -5.25
CA TYR A 540 -39.48 -56.20 -6.50
C TYR A 540 -39.23 -55.46 -7.85
N ARG A 541 -39.25 -56.23 -8.95
CA ARG A 541 -38.80 -56.00 -10.36
C ARG A 541 -39.90 -55.32 -11.24
N GLY A 542 -39.73 -54.92 -12.52
CA GLY A 542 -38.65 -55.03 -13.53
C GLY A 542 -39.14 -54.69 -14.98
N TYR A 543 -38.45 -55.20 -16.03
CA TYR A 543 -38.72 -55.06 -17.50
C TYR A 543 -38.43 -53.66 -18.13
N ARG A 544 -37.73 -53.41 -19.26
CA ARG A 544 -37.01 -54.18 -20.35
C ARG A 544 -37.80 -54.51 -21.64
N TYR A 545 -37.61 -53.76 -22.75
CA TYR A 545 -37.09 -54.24 -24.07
C TYR A 545 -37.01 -53.16 -25.21
N THR A 546 -36.19 -53.46 -26.23
CA THR A 546 -35.72 -52.73 -27.45
C THR A 546 -36.81 -52.44 -28.54
N ARG A 547 -36.63 -51.80 -29.73
CA ARG A 547 -35.51 -51.78 -30.74
C ARG A 547 -35.82 -50.90 -32.00
N HIS A 548 -34.80 -50.43 -32.75
CA HIS A 548 -34.79 -50.08 -34.22
C HIS A 548 -35.71 -48.95 -34.78
N SER A 549 -35.50 -48.31 -35.96
CA SER A 549 -34.33 -48.12 -36.88
C SER A 549 -34.63 -47.08 -38.02
N ASN A 550 -33.57 -46.57 -38.71
CA ASN A 550 -33.57 -45.98 -40.08
C ASN A 550 -34.32 -44.61 -40.31
N ARG A 551 -34.03 -43.76 -41.34
CA ARG A 551 -32.88 -43.57 -42.27
C ARG A 551 -32.85 -42.13 -42.88
N GLN A 552 -31.87 -41.88 -43.77
CA GLN A 552 -31.59 -40.70 -44.65
C GLN A 552 -32.81 -40.16 -45.44
N VAL A 553 -32.84 -38.92 -46.00
CA VAL A 553 -32.12 -38.36 -47.20
C VAL A 553 -32.32 -36.81 -47.20
N LEU A 554 -31.47 -35.83 -47.59
CA LEU A 554 -30.32 -35.59 -48.52
C LEU A 554 -30.69 -34.80 -49.82
N TYR A 555 -30.18 -33.56 -49.97
CA TYR A 555 -29.94 -32.77 -51.21
C TYR A 555 -28.76 -31.79 -50.90
N ASN A 556 -27.62 -31.70 -51.61
CA ASN A 556 -27.28 -31.33 -53.01
C ASN A 556 -27.48 -29.84 -53.33
N ASN A 557 -26.57 -29.08 -53.99
CA ASN A 557 -25.34 -29.36 -54.80
C ASN A 557 -24.26 -28.27 -54.57
N GLY A 558 -23.00 -28.32 -55.08
CA GLY A 558 -22.32 -29.28 -55.99
C GLY A 558 -20.78 -29.02 -56.09
N LEU A 559 -19.98 -30.00 -56.57
CA LEU A 559 -19.28 -30.04 -57.89
C LEU A 559 -17.96 -29.21 -57.97
N ASN A 560 -16.79 -29.66 -58.46
CA ASN A 560 -16.32 -30.83 -59.26
C ASN A 560 -15.09 -31.51 -58.57
N PHE A 561 -14.72 -32.81 -58.71
CA PHE A 561 -14.32 -33.68 -59.87
C PHE A 561 -12.99 -33.26 -60.58
N ALA A 562 -12.02 -34.13 -60.95
CA ALA A 562 -11.95 -35.62 -61.02
C ALA A 562 -10.50 -36.23 -60.90
N HIS A 563 -10.36 -37.56 -61.05
CA HIS A 563 -9.12 -38.40 -60.94
C HIS A 563 -8.29 -38.55 -62.25
N LEU A 564 -7.00 -38.97 -62.15
CA LEU A 564 -6.37 -40.19 -62.75
C LEU A 564 -4.85 -40.27 -62.34
N MET A 565 -4.27 -41.41 -61.89
CA MET A 565 -3.63 -42.58 -62.58
C MET A 565 -2.16 -42.41 -63.06
N CYS A 566 -1.48 -43.53 -63.35
CA CYS A 566 -0.01 -43.70 -63.22
C CYS A 566 0.82 -43.88 -64.53
N ASN A 567 2.15 -43.86 -64.34
CA ASN A 567 3.25 -44.54 -65.06
C ASN A 567 4.02 -43.89 -66.25
N ASN A 568 5.35 -43.92 -66.10
CA ASN A 568 6.45 -44.15 -67.08
C ASN A 568 6.51 -43.29 -68.38
N SER A 569 7.61 -42.59 -68.71
CA SER A 569 8.87 -43.23 -69.20
C SER A 569 10.05 -42.24 -69.45
N MET A 570 11.29 -42.75 -69.28
CA MET A 570 12.57 -42.44 -69.97
C MET A 570 13.01 -40.98 -70.34
N MET A 571 14.10 -40.51 -69.68
CA MET A 571 15.49 -40.22 -70.20
C MET A 571 15.74 -39.66 -71.63
N PRO A 572 16.94 -39.05 -71.96
CA PRO A 572 18.21 -38.90 -71.19
C PRO A 572 18.95 -37.52 -71.33
N ILE A 573 20.22 -37.45 -70.87
CA ILE A 573 21.28 -36.42 -71.14
C ILE A 573 21.11 -35.06 -70.40
N GLY A 574 22.14 -34.44 -69.78
CA GLY A 574 23.48 -34.92 -69.43
C GLY A 574 24.48 -33.84 -68.96
N ARG A 575 25.23 -34.12 -67.87
CA ARG A 575 26.49 -33.47 -67.39
C ARG A 575 26.57 -31.93 -67.22
N THR A 576 26.56 -31.47 -65.96
CA THR A 576 27.70 -30.67 -65.41
C THR A 576 27.86 -30.74 -63.88
N MET A 577 29.11 -30.58 -63.44
CA MET A 577 29.62 -30.28 -62.09
C MET A 577 29.02 -30.94 -60.83
N HIS A 578 29.80 -31.85 -60.25
CA HIS A 578 29.83 -32.05 -58.80
C HIS A 578 30.42 -30.81 -58.10
N LYS A 579 29.66 -30.21 -57.17
CA LYS A 579 30.11 -29.42 -55.99
C LYS A 579 28.88 -28.80 -55.32
N PHE A 580 28.24 -29.52 -54.37
CA PHE A 580 27.40 -28.94 -53.30
C PHE A 580 26.80 -29.99 -52.34
N ILE A 581 26.72 -31.27 -52.72
CA ILE A 581 26.19 -32.34 -51.86
C ILE A 581 27.25 -32.80 -50.84
N SER A 582 27.53 -31.95 -49.85
CA SER A 582 28.28 -32.33 -48.63
C SER A 582 28.02 -31.40 -47.42
N LEU A 583 27.06 -30.47 -47.48
CA LEU A 583 26.86 -29.42 -46.47
C LEU A 583 25.37 -29.23 -46.07
N CYS A 584 24.58 -30.30 -46.06
CA CYS A 584 23.14 -30.26 -45.71
C CYS A 584 22.75 -31.23 -44.57
N LEU A 585 23.69 -31.64 -43.71
CA LEU A 585 23.45 -32.63 -42.65
C LEU A 585 23.94 -32.21 -41.25
N VAL A 586 24.45 -30.98 -41.06
CA VAL A 586 24.97 -30.50 -39.75
C VAL A 586 24.52 -29.05 -39.45
N ILE A 587 23.23 -28.75 -39.67
CA ILE A 587 22.51 -27.71 -38.91
C ILE A 587 21.11 -28.23 -38.61
N ALA A 588 20.97 -29.01 -37.54
CA ALA A 588 19.70 -29.08 -36.84
C ALA A 588 19.59 -27.81 -35.97
N PRO A 589 18.54 -26.98 -36.09
CA PRO A 589 18.35 -25.89 -35.15
C PRO A 589 18.11 -26.49 -33.77
N VAL A 590 18.90 -26.09 -32.77
CA VAL A 590 18.69 -26.49 -31.37
C VAL A 590 17.48 -25.73 -30.82
N LEU A 591 16.29 -26.19 -31.21
CA LEU A 591 15.03 -25.80 -30.61
C LEU A 591 15.02 -26.32 -29.18
N GLY A 592 15.37 -25.44 -28.23
CA GLY A 592 15.36 -25.75 -26.80
C GLY A 592 14.02 -26.37 -26.39
N GLN A 593 14.05 -27.62 -25.96
CA GLN A 593 12.87 -28.29 -25.41
C GLN A 593 12.49 -27.60 -24.10
N VAL A 594 11.21 -27.26 -23.94
CA VAL A 594 10.67 -26.87 -22.64
C VAL A 594 10.55 -28.15 -21.82
N SER A 595 11.46 -28.33 -20.87
CA SER A 595 11.48 -29.51 -20.01
C SER A 595 10.36 -29.42 -18.96
N ASN A 596 9.43 -30.38 -19.00
CA ASN A 596 8.44 -30.52 -17.94
C ASN A 596 9.13 -31.02 -16.65
N LEU A 597 8.91 -30.31 -15.54
CA LEU A 597 9.30 -30.81 -14.21
C LEU A 597 8.53 -32.11 -13.92
N LYS A 598 9.18 -33.06 -13.23
CA LYS A 598 8.59 -34.37 -12.92
C LYS A 598 7.86 -34.26 -11.59
N SER A 599 6.60 -34.68 -11.55
CA SER A 599 5.80 -34.66 -10.32
C SER A 599 6.34 -35.68 -9.30
N VAL A 600 6.41 -35.26 -8.03
CA VAL A 600 6.92 -36.07 -6.90
C VAL A 600 5.81 -36.35 -5.90
N ALA A 601 4.96 -35.35 -5.62
CA ALA A 601 3.78 -35.47 -4.77
C ALA A 601 2.69 -34.53 -5.24
N GLU A 602 1.43 -34.96 -5.15
CA GLU A 602 0.25 -34.19 -5.57
C GLU A 602 -0.88 -34.33 -4.56
N TRP A 603 -1.60 -33.23 -4.33
CA TRP A 603 -2.72 -33.18 -3.40
C TRP A 603 -3.94 -32.49 -4.00
N ARG A 604 -5.11 -33.08 -3.77
CA ARG A 604 -6.42 -32.40 -3.87
C ARG A 604 -6.68 -31.54 -2.63
N ASP A 605 -6.35 -32.10 -1.47
CA ASP A 605 -6.32 -31.45 -0.17
C ASP A 605 -5.25 -32.13 0.70
N LEU A 606 -4.81 -31.47 1.78
CA LEU A 606 -3.74 -32.00 2.64
C LEU A 606 -4.21 -33.09 3.60
N GLU A 607 -3.38 -34.12 3.77
CA GLU A 607 -3.63 -35.29 4.62
C GLU A 607 -2.54 -35.44 5.66
N TYR A 608 -2.92 -35.75 6.90
CA TYR A 608 -2.04 -35.69 8.06
C TYR A 608 -1.97 -37.02 8.82
N GLU A 609 -0.75 -37.48 9.10
CA GLU A 609 -0.51 -38.67 9.91
C GLU A 609 -0.49 -38.31 11.40
N PHE A 610 -1.59 -38.61 12.10
CA PHE A 610 -1.69 -38.49 13.55
C PHE A 610 -1.15 -39.75 14.25
N PRO A 611 -0.51 -39.65 15.43
CA PRO A 611 0.01 -40.82 16.15
C PRO A 611 -1.07 -41.83 16.60
N SER A 612 -2.34 -41.42 16.63
CA SER A 612 -3.48 -42.33 16.81
C SER A 612 -4.76 -41.73 16.25
N ALA A 613 -5.74 -42.59 15.95
CA ALA A 613 -7.08 -42.15 15.55
C ALA A 613 -7.78 -41.29 16.62
N GLN A 614 -7.54 -41.56 17.91
CA GLN A 614 -8.08 -40.74 19.00
C GLN A 614 -7.50 -39.32 19.01
N LEU A 615 -6.21 -39.14 18.69
CA LEU A 615 -5.61 -37.81 18.58
C LEU A 615 -6.15 -37.04 17.37
N ARG A 616 -6.42 -37.73 16.25
CA ARG A 616 -7.10 -37.13 15.09
C ARG A 616 -8.50 -36.64 15.44
N GLU A 617 -9.30 -37.49 16.10
CA GLU A 617 -10.67 -37.14 16.49
C GLU A 617 -10.70 -36.00 17.53
N ASN A 618 -9.83 -36.07 18.54
CA ASN A 618 -9.66 -34.99 19.52
C ASN A 618 -9.25 -33.67 18.84
N ALA A 619 -8.42 -33.71 17.79
CA ALA A 619 -8.02 -32.51 17.06
C ALA A 619 -9.19 -31.91 16.26
N ILE A 620 -10.05 -32.74 15.67
CA ILE A 620 -11.26 -32.27 14.96
C ILE A 620 -12.25 -31.65 15.94
N VAL A 621 -12.56 -32.34 17.05
CA VAL A 621 -13.47 -31.85 18.10
C VAL A 621 -12.95 -30.56 18.77
N GLN A 622 -11.63 -30.36 18.86
CA GLN A 622 -11.01 -29.14 19.39
C GLN A 622 -10.81 -28.02 18.36
N GLY A 623 -11.27 -28.15 17.11
CA GLY A 623 -11.02 -27.17 16.04
C GLY A 623 -9.54 -27.06 15.60
N LYS A 624 -8.67 -27.94 16.11
CA LYS A 624 -7.23 -28.02 15.78
C LYS A 624 -6.96 -28.67 14.44
N TYR A 625 -7.90 -29.45 13.92
CA TYR A 625 -7.90 -29.96 12.55
C TYR A 625 -9.24 -29.67 11.88
N VAL A 626 -9.22 -28.78 10.89
CA VAL A 626 -10.33 -28.48 9.99
C VAL A 626 -9.87 -28.86 8.58
N VAL A 627 -10.62 -29.75 7.93
CA VAL A 627 -10.33 -30.20 6.57
C VAL A 627 -10.44 -29.00 5.62
N GLY A 628 -9.46 -28.86 4.71
CA GLY A 628 -9.38 -27.74 3.79
C GLY A 628 -8.65 -26.48 4.27
N ASN A 629 -8.38 -26.30 5.57
CA ASN A 629 -7.67 -25.09 6.03
C ASN A 629 -6.19 -25.06 5.61
N GLY A 630 -5.56 -26.22 5.42
CA GLY A 630 -4.15 -26.32 5.07
C GLY A 630 -3.80 -25.83 3.66
N VAL A 631 -2.75 -25.02 3.55
CA VAL A 631 -2.10 -24.61 2.29
C VAL A 631 -0.59 -24.77 2.47
N PRO A 632 0.11 -25.57 1.65
CA PRO A 632 1.55 -25.70 1.76
C PRO A 632 2.27 -24.59 0.98
N ILE A 633 3.41 -24.09 1.48
CA ILE A 633 4.14 -22.98 0.82
C ILE A 633 5.62 -23.25 0.53
N ASP A 634 6.26 -24.19 1.22
CA ASP A 634 7.69 -24.48 1.06
C ASP A 634 7.97 -25.99 1.02
N VAL A 635 9.00 -26.36 0.27
CA VAL A 635 9.57 -27.71 0.20
C VAL A 635 11.07 -27.60 0.40
N ASP A 636 11.69 -28.59 1.04
CA ASP A 636 13.13 -28.80 0.99
C ASP A 636 13.46 -30.29 1.17
N VAL A 637 14.67 -30.74 0.82
CA VAL A 637 15.02 -32.16 0.73
C VAL A 637 16.38 -32.48 1.36
N ALA A 638 16.36 -33.35 2.37
CA ALA A 638 17.58 -33.90 2.96
C ALA A 638 17.83 -35.35 2.53
N TYR A 639 18.84 -35.56 1.69
CA TYR A 639 19.37 -36.87 1.37
C TYR A 639 20.20 -37.42 2.55
N ARG A 640 19.76 -38.54 3.13
CA ARG A 640 20.41 -39.29 4.23
C ARG A 640 21.39 -40.33 3.68
N GLN A 641 22.50 -40.52 4.39
CA GLN A 641 23.56 -41.47 4.02
C GLN A 641 23.10 -42.94 3.91
N SER A 642 22.01 -43.30 4.60
CA SER A 642 21.41 -44.64 4.56
C SER A 642 20.61 -44.98 3.29
N GLY A 643 20.57 -44.09 2.29
CA GLY A 643 19.94 -44.36 0.99
C GLY A 643 18.48 -43.92 0.87
N GLY A 644 18.09 -42.84 1.54
CA GLY A 644 16.74 -42.26 1.44
C GLY A 644 16.73 -40.74 1.53
N SER A 645 15.61 -40.12 1.17
CA SER A 645 15.37 -38.68 1.31
C SER A 645 14.27 -38.40 2.33
N LEU A 646 14.44 -37.33 3.12
CA LEU A 646 13.33 -36.64 3.76
C LEU A 646 12.92 -35.48 2.86
N ILE A 647 11.66 -35.45 2.42
CA ILE A 647 11.07 -34.31 1.73
C ILE A 647 10.22 -33.56 2.75
N PHE A 648 10.70 -32.40 3.17
CA PHE A 648 10.02 -31.52 4.11
C PHE A 648 8.92 -30.71 3.40
N VAL A 649 7.83 -30.45 4.11
CA VAL A 649 6.74 -29.59 3.66
C VAL A 649 6.33 -28.67 4.82
N THR A 650 6.21 -27.37 4.54
CA THR A 650 5.64 -26.40 5.49
C THR A 650 4.18 -26.12 5.16
N VAL A 651 3.36 -25.98 6.20
CA VAL A 651 1.95 -25.60 6.13
C VAL A 651 1.71 -24.53 7.20
N PRO A 652 1.81 -23.23 6.86
CA PRO A 652 1.70 -22.17 7.85
C PRO A 652 0.31 -22.17 8.50
N ARG A 653 0.23 -21.84 9.79
CA ARG A 653 -1.05 -21.68 10.50
C ARG A 653 -1.68 -20.31 10.17
N PHE A 654 -1.96 -20.06 8.88
CA PHE A 654 -2.69 -18.88 8.38
C PHE A 654 -4.07 -18.69 9.05
N VAL A 655 -4.65 -19.80 9.51
CA VAL A 655 -5.88 -19.89 10.30
C VAL A 655 -5.71 -21.01 11.33
N GLU A 656 -6.64 -21.10 12.29
CA GLU A 656 -6.78 -22.31 13.11
C GLU A 656 -7.17 -23.54 12.26
N GLY A 657 -7.21 -24.74 12.85
CA GLY A 657 -7.55 -25.96 12.12
C GLY A 657 -6.41 -26.61 11.32
N ILE A 658 -5.16 -26.13 11.43
CA ILE A 658 -4.00 -26.71 10.78
C ILE A 658 -3.18 -27.52 11.82
N PRO A 659 -3.24 -28.88 11.81
CA PRO A 659 -2.71 -29.69 12.90
C PRO A 659 -1.18 -29.81 12.87
N ILE A 660 -0.61 -29.94 11.67
CA ILE A 660 0.83 -30.11 11.43
C ILE A 660 1.27 -28.98 10.51
N THR A 661 2.25 -28.20 10.96
CA THR A 661 2.79 -27.02 10.28
C THR A 661 4.20 -27.25 9.70
N LEU A 662 4.95 -28.20 10.27
CA LEU A 662 6.16 -28.74 9.66
C LEU A 662 6.10 -30.26 9.64
N GLY A 663 6.27 -30.87 8.47
CA GLY A 663 6.27 -32.31 8.36
C GLY A 663 7.10 -32.84 7.20
N THR A 664 7.06 -34.14 7.02
CA THR A 664 7.70 -34.87 5.92
C THR A 664 6.68 -35.71 5.16
N ILE A 665 6.87 -35.84 3.84
CA ILE A 665 6.04 -36.70 2.99
C ILE A 665 6.33 -38.16 3.31
N THR A 666 5.28 -38.98 3.40
CA THR A 666 5.39 -40.41 3.67
C THR A 666 4.99 -41.26 2.47
N GLY A 667 5.31 -42.55 2.51
CA GLY A 667 4.85 -43.54 1.51
C GLY A 667 3.39 -43.99 1.70
N MET A 668 2.65 -43.41 2.66
CA MET A 668 1.22 -43.66 2.84
C MET A 668 0.43 -42.59 2.08
N SER A 669 -0.62 -42.99 1.38
CA SER A 669 -1.46 -42.08 0.58
C SER A 669 -2.94 -42.39 0.71
N THR A 670 -3.77 -41.34 0.63
CA THR A 670 -5.24 -41.45 0.52
C THR A 670 -5.67 -41.17 -0.93
N SER A 671 -6.97 -41.05 -1.18
CA SER A 671 -7.51 -40.55 -2.46
C SER A 671 -7.22 -39.06 -2.72
N ASN A 672 -6.75 -38.32 -1.71
CA ASN A 672 -6.44 -36.89 -1.82
C ASN A 672 -4.96 -36.64 -2.15
N GLY A 673 -4.03 -37.42 -1.57
CA GLY A 673 -2.58 -37.30 -1.78
C GLY A 673 -1.78 -38.12 -0.77
N PRO A 674 -0.43 -38.02 -0.76
CA PRO A 674 0.41 -38.64 0.25
C PRO A 674 0.28 -37.94 1.62
N MET A 675 0.42 -38.70 2.71
CA MET A 675 0.24 -38.20 4.07
C MET A 675 1.49 -37.49 4.58
N ILE A 676 1.28 -36.37 5.29
CA ILE A 676 2.31 -35.57 5.95
C ILE A 676 2.45 -36.03 7.41
N ARG A 677 3.63 -36.49 7.81
CA ARG A 677 3.98 -36.80 9.21
C ARG A 677 4.70 -35.61 9.84
N ALA A 678 4.31 -35.23 11.07
CA ALA A 678 4.96 -34.15 11.81
C ALA A 678 6.45 -34.40 12.04
N TYR A 679 7.25 -33.34 12.01
CA TYR A 679 8.69 -33.39 12.25
C TYR A 679 9.11 -32.48 13.43
N PRO A 680 10.05 -32.90 14.30
CA PRO A 680 10.60 -34.26 14.40
C PRO A 680 9.53 -35.32 14.72
N ASP A 681 8.52 -34.93 15.50
CA ASP A 681 7.33 -35.71 15.80
C ASP A 681 6.14 -34.79 16.15
N TYR A 682 4.97 -35.36 16.42
CA TYR A 682 3.73 -34.60 16.66
C TYR A 682 3.73 -33.78 17.97
N SER A 683 4.48 -34.20 19.00
CA SER A 683 4.49 -33.53 20.31
C SER A 683 4.87 -32.05 20.19
N TRP A 684 5.91 -31.74 19.42
CA TRP A 684 6.41 -30.40 19.13
C TRP A 684 5.35 -29.41 18.66
N GLN A 685 4.32 -29.87 17.96
CA GLN A 685 3.32 -29.02 17.29
C GLN A 685 1.93 -29.12 17.94
N SER A 686 1.74 -30.08 18.84
CA SER A 686 0.47 -30.43 19.49
C SER A 686 -0.07 -29.36 20.47
N SER A 687 0.78 -28.42 20.90
CA SER A 687 0.42 -27.33 21.82
C SER A 687 -0.47 -26.26 21.15
N HIS A 688 -0.38 -26.10 19.82
CA HIS A 688 -0.99 -25.00 19.06
C HIS A 688 -0.69 -23.63 19.70
N GLY A 689 0.60 -23.29 19.81
CA GLY A 689 1.06 -22.01 20.36
C GLY A 689 0.98 -21.87 21.88
N LYS A 690 0.42 -22.85 22.61
CA LYS A 690 0.34 -22.83 24.08
C LYS A 690 1.65 -23.21 24.80
N ASP A 691 2.64 -23.69 24.06
CA ASP A 691 4.02 -23.85 24.54
C ASP A 691 4.99 -23.33 23.48
N CYS A 692 5.67 -22.22 23.80
CA CYS A 692 6.65 -21.58 22.93
C CYS A 692 8.03 -22.26 22.94
N ASN A 693 8.17 -23.41 23.60
CA ASN A 693 9.28 -24.34 23.39
C ASN A 693 8.96 -25.40 22.33
N GLY A 694 7.69 -25.55 21.95
CA GLY A 694 7.29 -26.26 20.73
C GLY A 694 7.56 -25.46 19.46
N ILE A 695 6.78 -25.80 18.42
CA ILE A 695 6.68 -25.17 17.10
C ILE A 695 5.26 -24.64 16.92
N THR A 696 5.12 -23.36 16.57
CA THR A 696 3.81 -22.67 16.48
C THR A 696 3.29 -22.58 15.05
N SER A 697 4.03 -22.00 14.12
CA SER A 697 3.68 -21.91 12.70
C SER A 697 4.93 -21.75 11.86
N VAL A 698 5.31 -22.80 11.12
CA VAL A 698 6.48 -22.76 10.24
C VAL A 698 6.08 -22.21 8.89
N PHE A 699 6.77 -21.16 8.46
CA PHE A 699 6.58 -20.58 7.12
C PHE A 699 7.52 -21.23 6.10
N ARG A 700 8.84 -21.09 6.28
CA ARG A 700 9.85 -21.71 5.41
C ARG A 700 10.90 -22.50 6.18
N VAL A 701 11.59 -23.35 5.42
CA VAL A 701 12.73 -24.14 5.88
C VAL A 701 13.91 -24.01 4.92
N PHE A 702 15.10 -24.35 5.39
CA PHE A 702 16.30 -24.45 4.57
C PHE A 702 17.19 -25.61 5.04
N VAL A 703 17.48 -26.57 4.16
CA VAL A 703 18.41 -27.68 4.41
C VAL A 703 19.81 -27.28 3.95
N ASP A 704 20.73 -27.07 4.88
CA ASP A 704 22.06 -26.57 4.54
C ASP A 704 23.05 -27.66 4.12
N LYS A 705 24.22 -27.20 3.63
CA LYS A 705 25.34 -28.05 3.20
C LYS A 705 25.94 -28.91 4.32
N CYS A 706 25.56 -28.66 5.57
CA CYS A 706 25.96 -29.40 6.76
C CYS A 706 24.90 -30.39 7.26
N LYS A 707 23.81 -30.60 6.48
CA LYS A 707 22.68 -31.46 6.85
C LYS A 707 21.95 -31.00 8.11
N ARG A 708 21.90 -29.68 8.33
CA ARG A 708 21.03 -29.03 9.32
C ARG A 708 19.76 -28.52 8.64
N LEU A 709 18.60 -28.79 9.23
CA LEU A 709 17.32 -28.19 8.84
C LEU A 709 17.13 -26.92 9.67
N TRP A 710 17.13 -25.79 8.99
CA TRP A 710 16.76 -24.50 9.53
C TRP A 710 15.25 -24.31 9.37
N VAL A 711 14.59 -23.87 10.43
CA VAL A 711 13.13 -23.75 10.51
C VAL A 711 12.79 -22.37 11.02
N LEU A 712 12.01 -21.61 10.25
CA LEU A 712 11.47 -20.31 10.65
C LEU A 712 10.04 -20.48 11.17
N ASP A 713 9.89 -20.42 12.50
CA ASP A 713 8.61 -20.43 13.19
C ASP A 713 8.22 -18.99 13.58
N THR A 714 7.12 -18.48 13.02
CA THR A 714 6.69 -17.09 13.25
C THR A 714 6.07 -16.86 14.62
N GLY A 715 5.68 -17.90 15.34
CA GLY A 715 4.92 -17.74 16.59
C GLY A 715 3.49 -17.23 16.41
N LYS A 716 3.00 -17.03 15.17
CA LYS A 716 1.64 -16.55 14.86
C LYS A 716 0.68 -17.71 14.54
N ILE A 717 -0.61 -17.54 14.85
CA ILE A 717 -1.72 -18.35 14.32
C ILE A 717 -2.82 -17.39 13.85
N GLY A 718 -3.03 -17.30 12.54
CA GLY A 718 -3.64 -16.12 11.93
C GLY A 718 -2.88 -14.85 12.32
N ASP A 719 -3.61 -13.77 12.60
CA ASP A 719 -3.03 -12.50 13.06
C ASP A 719 -2.42 -12.59 14.48
N ASN A 720 -2.80 -13.59 15.27
CA ASN A 720 -2.47 -13.66 16.70
C ASN A 720 -1.02 -14.10 16.96
N GLN A 721 -0.20 -13.20 17.50
CA GLN A 721 1.16 -13.49 17.99
C GLN A 721 1.12 -14.23 19.34
N LEU A 722 1.12 -15.57 19.31
CA LEU A 722 1.06 -16.41 20.52
C LEU A 722 2.44 -16.64 21.16
N CYS A 723 3.48 -16.72 20.33
CA CYS A 723 4.86 -16.95 20.74
C CYS A 723 5.80 -15.96 20.07
N GLN A 724 7.00 -15.74 20.63
CA GLN A 724 8.05 -14.95 19.98
C GLN A 724 8.58 -15.67 18.73
N PRO A 725 8.80 -15.00 17.59
CA PRO A 725 9.39 -15.60 16.40
C PRO A 725 10.75 -16.25 16.68
N GLN A 726 10.99 -17.43 16.12
CA GLN A 726 12.16 -18.23 16.42
C GLN A 726 12.74 -18.98 15.22
N ILE A 727 14.06 -19.07 15.19
CA ILE A 727 14.83 -19.93 14.29
C ILE A 727 15.20 -21.20 15.08
N LEU A 728 14.81 -22.35 14.57
CA LEU A 728 15.22 -23.67 15.09
C LEU A 728 16.15 -24.34 14.09
N VAL A 729 17.21 -24.96 14.60
CA VAL A 729 18.20 -25.67 13.78
C VAL A 729 18.26 -27.12 14.26
N PHE A 730 17.82 -28.06 13.42
CA PHE A 730 17.81 -29.50 13.71
C PHE A 730 18.91 -30.23 12.93
N ASP A 731 19.51 -31.25 13.55
CA ASP A 731 20.36 -32.23 12.86
C ASP A 731 19.47 -33.23 12.12
N VAL A 732 19.63 -33.37 10.80
CA VAL A 732 18.71 -34.18 9.97
C VAL A 732 19.10 -35.67 9.88
N MET A 733 20.19 -36.04 10.56
CA MET A 733 20.64 -37.44 10.69
C MET A 733 20.14 -38.08 11.99
N THR A 734 19.87 -37.27 13.03
CA THR A 734 19.45 -37.69 14.38
C THR A 734 18.09 -37.10 14.81
N ASP A 735 17.54 -36.19 14.01
CA ASP A 735 16.30 -35.43 14.23
C ASP A 735 16.26 -34.63 15.54
N GLN A 736 17.44 -34.33 16.10
CA GLN A 736 17.61 -33.56 17.34
C GLN A 736 17.74 -32.06 17.09
N LEU A 737 17.27 -31.24 18.03
CA LEU A 737 17.48 -29.80 18.02
C LEU A 737 18.94 -29.48 18.41
N ILE A 738 19.69 -28.84 17.51
CA ILE A 738 21.05 -28.33 17.76
C ILE A 738 20.97 -26.97 18.46
N GLN A 739 20.16 -26.05 17.93
CA GLN A 739 20.15 -24.65 18.37
C GLN A 739 18.74 -24.05 18.25
N ARG A 740 18.39 -23.21 19.23
CA ARG A 740 17.23 -22.31 19.19
C ARG A 740 17.70 -20.88 19.29
N TYR A 741 17.10 -20.01 18.49
CA TYR A 741 17.22 -18.57 18.60
C TYR A 741 15.83 -17.94 18.60
N ARG A 742 15.52 -17.10 19.58
CA ARG A 742 14.31 -16.26 19.57
C ARG A 742 14.72 -14.87 19.14
N ILE A 743 14.08 -14.34 18.10
CA ILE A 743 14.45 -13.05 17.53
C ILE A 743 14.06 -11.96 18.54
N PRO A 744 14.96 -11.04 18.93
CA PRO A 744 14.69 -10.03 19.95
C PRO A 744 13.48 -9.14 19.60
N LYS A 745 12.74 -8.67 20.62
CA LYS A 745 11.49 -7.90 20.43
C LYS A 745 11.72 -6.54 19.77
N ASP A 746 12.89 -5.97 19.97
CA ASP A 746 13.43 -4.76 19.33
C ASP A 746 13.65 -4.90 17.81
N GLN A 747 13.43 -6.08 17.22
CA GLN A 747 13.80 -6.36 15.82
C GLN A 747 12.61 -6.75 14.94
N PHE A 748 11.40 -6.86 15.49
CA PHE A 748 10.18 -7.11 14.74
C PHE A 748 9.00 -6.32 15.32
N LEU A 749 8.16 -5.83 14.42
CA LEU A 749 6.99 -5.00 14.70
C LEU A 749 5.81 -5.87 15.16
N ALA A 750 4.78 -5.28 15.75
CA ALA A 750 3.61 -6.05 16.20
C ALA A 750 2.89 -6.80 15.04
N ASN A 751 2.83 -6.19 13.86
CA ASN A 751 2.26 -6.80 12.64
C ASN A 751 3.26 -7.72 11.89
N SER A 752 4.57 -7.67 12.17
CA SER A 752 5.62 -8.38 11.40
C SER A 752 5.29 -9.84 11.11
N LEU A 753 5.66 -10.29 9.91
CA LEU A 753 5.43 -11.65 9.44
C LEU A 753 6.70 -12.16 8.76
N LEU A 754 7.44 -12.98 9.49
CA LEU A 754 8.74 -13.47 9.06
C LEU A 754 8.57 -14.71 8.17
N VAL A 755 8.63 -14.57 6.85
CA VAL A 755 8.20 -15.63 5.91
C VAL A 755 9.34 -16.47 5.36
N THR A 756 10.42 -15.86 4.89
CA THR A 756 11.51 -16.57 4.19
C THR A 756 12.76 -16.63 5.06
N ILE A 757 13.46 -17.77 5.03
CA ILE A 757 14.81 -17.93 5.60
C ILE A 757 15.77 -18.45 4.53
N MET A 758 16.94 -17.82 4.41
CA MET A 758 18.02 -18.18 3.49
C MET A 758 19.35 -18.22 4.25
N VAL A 759 20.18 -19.24 4.04
CA VAL A 759 21.30 -19.58 4.92
C VAL A 759 22.63 -19.67 4.18
N ASP A 760 23.61 -18.86 4.60
CA ASP A 760 24.97 -18.84 4.03
C ASP A 760 25.98 -19.57 4.93
N VAL A 761 26.31 -20.81 4.58
CA VAL A 761 27.36 -21.59 5.26
C VAL A 761 28.71 -21.36 4.56
N ARG A 762 29.60 -20.60 5.22
CA ARG A 762 30.89 -20.16 4.66
C ARG A 762 32.00 -21.19 4.84
N ASN A 763 31.93 -21.97 5.91
CA ASN A 763 32.88 -23.04 6.21
C ASN A 763 32.18 -24.40 6.30
N ALA A 764 31.64 -24.86 5.17
CA ALA A 764 31.09 -26.21 5.05
C ALA A 764 32.20 -27.30 5.13
N PRO A 765 31.86 -28.56 5.45
CA PRO A 765 32.77 -29.70 5.34
C PRO A 765 33.24 -29.91 3.89
N PRO A 766 34.38 -30.59 3.65
CA PRO A 766 35.19 -31.33 4.63
C PRO A 766 36.18 -30.50 5.45
N LEU A 767 36.42 -29.22 5.08
CA LEU A 767 37.47 -28.39 5.71
C LEU A 767 36.94 -27.45 6.82
N GLY A 768 35.66 -27.11 6.80
CA GLY A 768 35.03 -26.22 7.77
C GLY A 768 34.16 -26.94 8.81
N ARG A 769 33.63 -26.16 9.78
CA ARG A 769 32.88 -26.64 10.95
C ARG A 769 31.42 -26.18 11.01
N CYS A 770 30.91 -25.54 9.97
CA CYS A 770 29.54 -24.99 9.91
C CYS A 770 29.22 -23.90 10.96
N ASP A 771 30.21 -23.43 11.71
CA ASP A 771 30.03 -22.37 12.70
C ASP A 771 30.01 -20.99 12.05
N GLN A 772 30.73 -20.77 10.94
CA GLN A 772 30.62 -19.56 10.12
C GLN A 772 29.37 -19.66 9.22
N THR A 773 28.20 -19.54 9.85
CA THR A 773 26.90 -19.51 9.17
C THR A 773 26.17 -18.21 9.47
N MET A 774 25.68 -17.55 8.42
CA MET A 774 24.72 -16.45 8.50
C MET A 774 23.34 -16.94 8.05
N ALA A 775 22.27 -16.40 8.60
CA ALA A 775 20.92 -16.56 8.05
C ALA A 775 20.26 -15.19 7.84
N TYR A 776 19.50 -15.07 6.76
CA TYR A 776 18.77 -13.86 6.36
C TYR A 776 17.29 -14.21 6.35
N VAL A 777 16.48 -13.40 7.04
CA VAL A 777 15.04 -13.66 7.23
C VAL A 777 14.23 -12.44 6.83
N THR A 778 13.30 -12.56 5.89
CA THR A 778 12.48 -11.42 5.46
C THR A 778 11.22 -11.24 6.29
N ASP A 779 10.80 -9.99 6.42
CA ASP A 779 9.59 -9.52 7.08
C ASP A 779 8.67 -8.84 6.06
N VAL A 780 7.59 -9.51 5.63
CA VAL A 780 6.74 -9.02 4.52
C VAL A 780 5.80 -7.90 4.90
N THR A 781 5.41 -7.80 6.18
CA THR A 781 4.51 -6.76 6.68
C THR A 781 5.23 -5.62 7.38
N GLY A 782 6.39 -5.88 8.00
CA GLY A 782 7.27 -4.82 8.52
C GLY A 782 8.33 -4.31 7.53
N PHE A 783 8.31 -4.80 6.28
CA PHE A 783 9.16 -4.37 5.16
C PHE A 783 10.66 -4.33 5.50
N GLY A 784 11.19 -5.44 6.02
CA GLY A 784 12.56 -5.51 6.55
C GLY A 784 13.24 -6.86 6.38
N LEU A 785 14.51 -6.91 6.80
CA LEU A 785 15.34 -8.12 6.85
C LEU A 785 15.97 -8.27 8.23
N ILE A 786 15.88 -9.45 8.82
CA ILE A 786 16.62 -9.85 10.02
C ILE A 786 17.87 -10.63 9.58
N VAL A 787 19.04 -10.19 10.01
CA VAL A 787 20.30 -10.89 9.78
C VAL A 787 20.71 -11.60 11.07
N TYR A 788 20.99 -12.90 11.01
CA TYR A 788 21.35 -13.73 12.16
C TYR A 788 22.74 -14.34 12.02
N ASP A 789 23.59 -14.09 13.03
CA ASP A 789 24.92 -14.67 13.19
C ASP A 789 24.83 -15.91 14.10
N TYR A 790 24.93 -17.10 13.49
CA TYR A 790 24.83 -18.38 14.19
C TYR A 790 25.91 -18.55 15.27
N LYS A 791 27.12 -18.02 15.03
CA LYS A 791 28.28 -18.20 15.90
C LYS A 791 28.25 -17.27 17.10
N ARG A 792 27.79 -16.04 16.91
CA ARG A 792 27.68 -15.03 17.97
C ARG A 792 26.32 -15.03 18.66
N HIS A 793 25.37 -15.87 18.21
CA HIS A 793 24.01 -16.00 18.73
C HIS A 793 23.30 -14.64 18.84
N ARG A 794 23.39 -13.83 17.79
CA ARG A 794 22.80 -12.48 17.72
C ARG A 794 22.17 -12.22 16.36
N SER A 795 21.12 -11.40 16.33
CA SER A 795 20.60 -10.79 15.12
C SER A 795 20.52 -9.27 15.22
N TRP A 796 20.27 -8.64 14.08
CA TRP A 796 19.92 -7.22 13.93
C TRP A 796 18.89 -7.07 12.80
N ARG A 797 18.08 -5.99 12.87
CA ARG A 797 17.16 -5.59 11.81
C ARG A 797 17.90 -4.71 10.79
N VAL A 798 17.47 -4.79 9.54
CA VAL A 798 17.93 -4.00 8.40
C VAL A 798 16.70 -3.58 7.61
N GLN A 799 16.61 -2.30 7.23
CA GLN A 799 15.50 -1.73 6.48
C GLN A 799 16.00 -0.97 5.25
N ASN A 800 15.13 -0.92 4.23
CA ASN A 800 15.39 -0.23 2.97
C ASN A 800 14.07 -0.10 2.18
N LYS A 801 13.94 0.96 1.37
CA LYS A 801 12.77 1.16 0.50
C LYS A 801 12.50 -0.01 -0.46
N LEU A 802 13.52 -0.78 -0.85
CA LEU A 802 13.39 -1.92 -1.77
C LEU A 802 12.81 -3.19 -1.11
N PHE A 803 12.55 -3.19 0.21
CA PHE A 803 11.83 -4.25 0.89
C PHE A 803 10.29 -4.04 0.91
N PHE A 804 9.82 -2.84 0.55
CA PHE A 804 8.39 -2.53 0.49
C PHE A 804 7.73 -3.15 -0.76
N PRO A 805 6.42 -3.46 -0.70
CA PRO A 805 5.63 -3.79 -1.88
C PRO A 805 5.56 -2.59 -2.84
N HIS A 806 5.38 -2.85 -4.14
CA HIS A 806 5.21 -1.82 -5.16
C HIS A 806 3.73 -1.79 -5.59
N PRO A 807 2.97 -0.70 -5.34
CA PRO A 807 1.52 -0.62 -5.55
C PRO A 807 1.01 -1.09 -6.91
N LYS A 808 1.80 -0.92 -7.99
CA LYS A 808 1.46 -1.40 -9.34
C LYS A 808 1.34 -2.93 -9.45
N TYR A 809 1.95 -3.67 -8.54
CA TYR A 809 2.02 -5.14 -8.54
C TYR A 809 1.31 -5.79 -7.33
N GLY A 810 0.48 -5.03 -6.61
CA GLY A 810 -0.31 -5.53 -5.49
C GLY A 810 -1.45 -6.47 -5.85
N THR A 811 -1.97 -6.38 -7.07
CA THR A 811 -3.07 -7.23 -7.57
C THR A 811 -2.53 -8.40 -8.40
N PHE A 812 -2.83 -9.61 -7.94
CA PHE A 812 -2.36 -10.87 -8.49
C PHE A 812 -3.44 -11.47 -9.40
N ASN A 813 -3.11 -11.70 -10.67
CA ASN A 813 -4.03 -12.22 -11.67
C ASN A 813 -3.50 -13.55 -12.22
N ILE A 814 -3.97 -14.67 -11.66
CA ILE A 814 -3.45 -16.01 -11.96
C ILE A 814 -4.59 -16.88 -12.49
N LYS A 815 -4.50 -17.24 -13.78
CA LYS A 815 -5.47 -18.13 -14.46
C LYS A 815 -6.94 -17.65 -14.46
N GLY A 816 -7.19 -16.37 -14.17
CA GLY A 816 -8.52 -15.76 -14.15
C GLY A 816 -9.19 -15.70 -12.78
N ASP A 817 -8.54 -16.17 -11.72
CA ASP A 817 -8.82 -15.74 -10.36
C ASP A 817 -7.94 -14.51 -10.05
N SER A 818 -8.47 -13.56 -9.28
CA SER A 818 -7.80 -12.30 -8.88
C SER A 818 -7.82 -12.12 -7.36
N PHE A 819 -6.76 -11.52 -6.79
CA PHE A 819 -6.71 -11.11 -5.38
C PHE A 819 -5.64 -10.03 -5.15
N ASP A 820 -5.81 -9.19 -4.13
CA ASP A 820 -4.78 -8.25 -3.65
C ASP A 820 -3.93 -8.87 -2.52
N LEU A 821 -2.62 -8.60 -2.50
CA LEU A 821 -1.71 -8.97 -1.41
C LEU A 821 -0.46 -8.08 -1.40
N MET A 822 -0.32 -7.19 -0.41
CA MET A 822 0.77 -6.21 -0.34
C MET A 822 1.98 -6.68 0.48
N ASP A 823 2.40 -7.92 0.24
CA ASP A 823 3.59 -8.50 0.88
C ASP A 823 4.89 -7.89 0.28
N GLY A 824 5.74 -7.39 1.18
CA GLY A 824 7.10 -6.94 0.90
C GLY A 824 8.09 -8.07 0.60
N ALA A 825 9.35 -7.88 0.98
CA ALA A 825 10.48 -8.80 0.72
C ALA A 825 10.14 -10.27 1.02
N LEU A 826 10.24 -11.14 0.01
CA LEU A 826 9.90 -12.57 0.13
C LEU A 826 10.87 -13.47 -0.64
N GLY A 827 11.27 -13.08 -1.86
CA GLY A 827 12.35 -13.75 -2.58
C GLY A 827 13.68 -13.47 -1.89
N LEU A 828 14.47 -14.51 -1.63
CA LEU A 828 15.88 -14.42 -1.21
C LEU A 828 16.72 -15.48 -1.92
N ALA A 829 17.74 -15.06 -2.64
CA ALA A 829 18.75 -15.93 -3.21
C ALA A 829 20.16 -15.37 -2.95
N ILE A 830 21.18 -16.23 -2.87
CA ILE A 830 22.57 -15.79 -2.64
C ILE A 830 23.40 -16.14 -3.86
N SER A 831 24.28 -15.23 -4.29
CA SER A 831 25.22 -15.53 -5.36
C SER A 831 26.22 -16.64 -4.98
N PRO A 832 26.63 -17.52 -5.90
CA PRO A 832 27.71 -18.48 -5.66
C PRO A 832 29.04 -17.79 -5.32
N GLN A 833 29.98 -18.60 -4.83
CA GLN A 833 31.38 -18.20 -4.64
C GLN A 833 32.07 -18.14 -6.01
N VAL A 834 32.24 -16.93 -6.55
CA VAL A 834 32.92 -16.71 -7.83
C VAL A 834 34.45 -16.84 -7.63
N MET A 835 35.10 -17.73 -8.36
CA MET A 835 36.56 -17.72 -8.43
C MET A 835 37.05 -16.46 -9.14
N ARG A 836 38.16 -15.87 -8.68
CA ARG A 836 38.81 -14.71 -9.34
C ARG A 836 39.05 -15.01 -10.83
N THR A 837 38.28 -14.38 -11.72
CA THR A 837 38.52 -14.37 -13.16
C THR A 837 39.07 -13.02 -13.60
N ALA A 838 39.80 -12.99 -14.73
CA ALA A 838 40.38 -11.78 -15.30
C ALA A 838 39.35 -10.77 -15.89
N ARG A 839 38.05 -10.92 -15.57
CA ARG A 839 36.97 -10.00 -15.95
C ARG A 839 36.27 -9.35 -14.74
N GLY A 840 36.74 -9.62 -13.53
CA GLY A 840 36.04 -9.27 -12.29
C GLY A 840 34.87 -10.22 -11.99
N GLY A 841 34.37 -10.15 -10.76
CA GLY A 841 33.08 -10.75 -10.38
C GLY A 841 31.99 -9.69 -10.45
N TYR A 842 30.73 -10.13 -10.60
CA TYR A 842 29.50 -9.32 -10.53
C TYR A 842 29.67 -7.81 -10.77
N GLY A 843 29.89 -7.44 -12.04
CA GLY A 843 30.02 -6.06 -12.53
C GLY A 843 28.78 -5.17 -12.35
N LEU A 844 27.83 -5.59 -11.51
CA LEU A 844 26.67 -4.81 -11.08
C LEU A 844 27.11 -3.65 -10.17
N PHE A 845 28.11 -3.85 -9.30
CA PHE A 845 28.51 -2.89 -8.26
C PHE A 845 29.72 -2.00 -8.60
N TYR A 846 30.45 -2.28 -9.70
CA TYR A 846 31.61 -1.49 -10.12
C TYR A 846 31.37 -0.83 -11.49
N PRO A 847 31.77 0.44 -11.70
CA PRO A 847 31.62 1.11 -12.99
C PRO A 847 32.57 0.53 -14.03
N ALA A 848 32.10 0.40 -15.27
CA ALA A 848 32.83 -0.23 -16.39
C ALA A 848 34.04 0.57 -16.95
N TYR A 849 34.59 1.50 -16.17
CA TYR A 849 35.55 2.51 -16.64
C TYR A 849 36.90 2.55 -15.90
N ASP A 850 37.09 1.78 -14.81
CA ASP A 850 38.43 1.58 -14.26
C ASP A 850 39.14 0.42 -14.98
N THR A 851 39.81 0.77 -16.07
CA THR A 851 40.72 -0.14 -16.80
C THR A 851 42.19 0.20 -16.52
N GLN A 852 42.51 0.83 -15.38
CA GLN A 852 43.87 1.22 -15.02
C GLN A 852 44.38 0.60 -13.70
N ASN A 853 43.49 0.14 -12.80
CA ASN A 853 43.90 -0.61 -11.62
C ASN A 853 43.98 -2.12 -11.87
N ASP A 854 45.20 -2.67 -11.89
CA ASP A 854 45.46 -4.13 -11.90
C ASP A 854 44.92 -4.88 -10.66
N ILE A 855 44.44 -4.15 -9.66
CA ILE A 855 43.75 -4.71 -8.49
C ILE A 855 42.27 -4.88 -8.82
N LEU A 856 41.94 -5.96 -9.54
CA LEU A 856 40.56 -6.44 -9.66
C LEU A 856 39.94 -6.53 -8.24
N PRO A 857 38.77 -5.90 -7.99
CA PRO A 857 38.12 -5.97 -6.69
C PRO A 857 37.88 -7.41 -6.24
N GLN A 858 37.73 -7.60 -4.92
CA GLN A 858 37.27 -8.90 -4.43
C GLN A 858 35.90 -9.20 -5.04
N THR A 859 35.70 -10.45 -5.47
CA THR A 859 34.46 -10.90 -6.11
C THR A 859 33.37 -11.00 -5.05
N GLU A 860 32.78 -9.86 -4.72
CA GLU A 860 31.84 -9.74 -3.61
C GLU A 860 30.56 -10.55 -3.89
N ARG A 861 30.08 -11.24 -2.86
CA ARG A 861 28.84 -12.02 -2.95
C ARG A 861 27.64 -11.15 -2.61
N LEU A 862 26.55 -11.40 -3.32
CA LEU A 862 25.32 -10.64 -3.24
C LEU A 862 24.22 -11.49 -2.61
N LEU A 863 23.39 -10.86 -1.78
CA LEU A 863 22.03 -11.30 -1.52
C LEU A 863 21.16 -10.66 -2.61
N PHE A 864 20.56 -11.49 -3.47
CA PHE A 864 19.46 -11.10 -4.34
C PHE A 864 18.16 -11.18 -3.55
N PHE A 865 17.22 -10.27 -3.84
CA PHE A 865 15.92 -10.25 -3.18
C PHE A 865 14.86 -9.48 -3.98
N HIS A 866 13.59 -9.82 -3.73
CA HIS A 866 12.44 -9.06 -4.21
C HIS A 866 11.23 -9.13 -3.27
N ALA A 867 10.41 -8.09 -3.31
CA ALA A 867 9.07 -8.13 -2.73
C ALA A 867 8.13 -9.02 -3.54
N LEU A 868 7.17 -9.68 -2.87
CA LEU A 868 6.16 -10.53 -3.53
C LEU A 868 5.30 -9.67 -4.47
N ALA A 869 4.82 -8.53 -3.98
CA ALA A 869 4.14 -7.50 -4.76
C ALA A 869 5.14 -6.60 -5.51
N SER A 870 6.10 -7.19 -6.24
CA SER A 870 6.99 -6.45 -7.13
C SER A 870 7.46 -7.29 -8.33
N ALA A 871 7.74 -6.59 -9.43
CA ALA A 871 8.42 -7.12 -10.61
C ALA A 871 9.89 -6.65 -10.75
N THR A 872 10.42 -5.92 -9.76
CA THR A 872 11.86 -5.59 -9.66
C THR A 872 12.66 -6.75 -9.05
N GLU A 873 13.94 -6.83 -9.42
CA GLU A 873 14.96 -7.65 -8.78
C GLU A 873 16.01 -6.75 -8.16
N ASN A 874 16.46 -7.07 -6.95
CA ASN A 874 17.34 -6.22 -6.17
C ASN A 874 18.54 -7.01 -5.67
N ALA A 875 19.63 -6.30 -5.35
CA ALA A 875 20.84 -6.87 -4.80
C ALA A 875 21.42 -5.98 -3.69
N VAL A 876 22.01 -6.63 -2.69
CA VAL A 876 22.84 -5.98 -1.66
C VAL A 876 24.11 -6.82 -1.39
N PRO A 877 25.28 -6.20 -1.16
CA PRO A 877 26.50 -6.96 -0.90
C PRO A 877 26.51 -7.58 0.51
N LEU A 878 26.94 -8.85 0.61
CA LEU A 878 26.95 -9.56 1.88
C LEU A 878 27.87 -8.92 2.92
N SER A 879 29.06 -8.42 2.52
CA SER A 879 30.02 -7.90 3.50
C SER A 879 29.51 -6.66 4.25
N LEU A 880 28.59 -5.91 3.62
CA LEU A 880 27.85 -4.82 4.22
C LEU A 880 26.79 -5.34 5.20
N ILE A 881 25.89 -6.21 4.74
CA ILE A 881 24.70 -6.59 5.51
C ILE A 881 25.04 -7.50 6.71
N ASP A 882 26.15 -8.24 6.62
CA ASP A 882 26.75 -9.01 7.72
C ASP A 882 27.37 -8.15 8.83
N ASN A 883 27.67 -6.87 8.54
CA ASN A 883 28.37 -6.01 9.49
C ASN A 883 27.40 -5.29 10.43
N ALA A 884 26.97 -6.00 11.48
CA ALA A 884 26.06 -5.51 12.52
C ALA A 884 26.38 -4.11 13.10
N THR A 885 27.62 -3.62 13.05
CA THR A 885 27.96 -2.29 13.61
C THR A 885 27.44 -1.13 12.77
N ILE A 886 27.05 -1.37 11.52
CA ILE A 886 26.33 -0.40 10.68
C ILE A 886 24.91 -0.22 11.24
N TRP A 887 24.25 -1.34 11.53
CA TRP A 887 22.84 -1.44 11.87
C TRP A 887 22.53 -1.23 13.37
N GLN A 888 23.51 -0.75 14.16
CA GLN A 888 23.42 -0.69 15.63
C GLN A 888 22.61 0.50 16.16
N ASN A 889 22.57 1.60 15.40
CA ASN A 889 21.88 2.84 15.81
C ASN A 889 20.63 3.12 14.95
N ASN A 890 20.60 2.60 13.73
CA ASN A 890 19.57 2.85 12.72
C ASN A 890 19.48 1.63 11.78
N PRO A 891 18.30 1.01 11.58
CA PRO A 891 18.14 -0.08 10.62
C PRO A 891 18.19 0.38 9.15
N ASP A 892 17.96 1.67 8.85
CA ASP A 892 17.96 2.23 7.48
C ASP A 892 19.33 2.77 7.02
N ASP A 893 20.42 2.50 7.74
CA ASP A 893 21.75 3.00 7.39
C ASP A 893 22.27 2.46 6.04
N MET A 894 23.19 3.19 5.41
CA MET A 894 23.72 2.86 4.07
C MET A 894 22.63 2.59 2.99
N PRO A 895 21.53 3.37 2.90
CA PRO A 895 20.35 2.99 2.10
C PRO A 895 20.62 2.96 0.59
N ARG A 896 21.66 3.64 0.12
CA ARG A 896 22.12 3.67 -1.29
C ARG A 896 22.98 2.47 -1.70
N SER A 897 23.33 1.59 -0.77
CA SER A 897 24.11 0.37 -1.04
C SER A 897 23.25 -0.81 -1.47
N PHE A 898 21.93 -0.73 -1.29
CA PHE A 898 20.95 -1.61 -1.93
C PHE A 898 20.67 -1.08 -3.33
N ARG A 899 20.52 -1.98 -4.30
CA ARG A 899 20.31 -1.60 -5.70
C ARG A 899 19.27 -2.48 -6.37
N GLU A 900 18.29 -1.87 -7.02
CA GLU A 900 17.60 -2.54 -8.12
C GLU A 900 18.62 -2.89 -9.20
N ILE A 901 18.54 -4.10 -9.73
CA ILE A 901 19.40 -4.59 -10.81
C ILE A 901 18.63 -4.78 -12.13
N GLY A 902 17.30 -4.77 -12.09
CA GLY A 902 16.42 -4.75 -13.25
C GLY A 902 15.01 -5.28 -12.96
N HIS A 903 14.22 -5.48 -14.02
CA HIS A 903 12.78 -5.71 -13.91
C HIS A 903 12.27 -6.85 -14.80
N ARG A 904 11.58 -7.85 -14.22
CA ARG A 904 11.09 -9.07 -14.91
C ARG A 904 9.68 -8.94 -15.51
N GLY A 905 8.92 -7.92 -15.15
CA GLY A 905 7.59 -7.63 -15.73
C GLY A 905 6.39 -8.39 -15.15
N THR A 906 6.58 -9.17 -14.09
CA THR A 906 5.51 -9.82 -13.31
C THR A 906 6.01 -10.15 -11.91
N GLN A 907 5.10 -10.39 -10.97
CA GLN A 907 5.40 -10.85 -9.63
C GLN A 907 6.14 -12.20 -9.64
N SER A 908 6.96 -12.40 -8.61
CA SER A 908 7.65 -13.66 -8.29
C SER A 908 7.50 -13.95 -6.79
N ALA A 909 7.49 -15.24 -6.44
CA ALA A 909 7.43 -15.69 -5.05
C ALA A 909 8.79 -16.23 -4.59
N ALA A 910 9.04 -17.52 -4.70
CA ALA A 910 10.32 -18.11 -4.30
C ALA A 910 11.36 -18.10 -5.44
N GLU A 911 12.63 -17.96 -5.04
CA GLU A 911 13.80 -18.01 -5.91
C GLU A 911 14.95 -18.81 -5.28
N ALA A 912 15.90 -19.27 -6.10
CA ALA A 912 17.15 -19.89 -5.64
C ALA A 912 18.25 -19.86 -6.73
N THR A 913 19.52 -19.77 -6.33
CA THR A 913 20.67 -19.85 -7.25
C THR A 913 21.31 -21.23 -7.24
N ASP A 914 21.77 -21.71 -8.40
CA ASP A 914 22.64 -22.88 -8.50
C ASP A 914 24.14 -22.54 -8.28
N GLY A 915 24.99 -23.57 -8.23
CA GLY A 915 26.44 -23.42 -8.09
C GLY A 915 27.15 -22.74 -9.28
N ASN A 916 26.48 -22.62 -10.44
CA ASN A 916 27.03 -22.04 -11.67
C ASN A 916 26.71 -20.54 -11.82
N GLY A 917 25.74 -20.04 -11.05
CA GLY A 917 25.25 -18.67 -11.09
C GLY A 917 23.97 -18.49 -11.90
N ASN A 918 23.19 -19.54 -12.13
CA ASN A 918 21.83 -19.45 -12.66
C ASN A 918 20.86 -19.20 -11.49
N LEU A 919 20.20 -18.04 -11.47
CA LEU A 919 19.10 -17.73 -10.57
C LEU A 919 17.80 -18.27 -11.17
N PHE A 920 17.02 -19.04 -10.42
CA PHE A 920 15.72 -19.59 -10.83
C PHE A 920 14.58 -18.97 -10.02
N PHE A 921 13.48 -18.61 -10.67
CA PHE A 921 12.33 -17.97 -10.04
C PHE A 921 11.01 -18.27 -10.77
N GLY A 922 9.89 -18.11 -10.06
CA GLY A 922 8.54 -18.30 -10.61
C GLY A 922 8.00 -17.03 -11.28
N LEU A 923 7.46 -17.17 -12.49
CA LEU A 923 6.69 -16.12 -13.17
C LEU A 923 5.20 -16.39 -13.00
N MET A 924 4.43 -15.37 -12.60
CA MET A 924 2.97 -15.47 -12.47
C MET A 924 2.25 -15.18 -13.79
N ASN A 925 2.78 -14.27 -14.62
CA ASN A 925 2.33 -14.08 -16.00
C ASN A 925 3.53 -13.91 -16.98
N PRO A 926 3.79 -14.86 -17.89
CA PRO A 926 3.12 -16.15 -18.06
C PRO A 926 3.45 -17.13 -16.92
N ILE A 927 2.53 -18.04 -16.60
CA ILE A 927 2.69 -19.07 -15.55
C ILE A 927 3.84 -20.04 -15.92
N ALA A 928 5.02 -19.84 -15.33
CA ALA A 928 6.27 -20.50 -15.72
C ALA A 928 7.33 -20.51 -14.60
N ILE A 929 8.38 -21.32 -14.77
CA ILE A 929 9.68 -21.12 -14.12
C ILE A 929 10.64 -20.52 -15.15
N ALA A 930 11.30 -19.42 -14.76
CA ALA A 930 12.34 -18.78 -15.52
C ALA A 930 13.71 -18.93 -14.83
N CYS A 931 14.77 -18.61 -15.56
CA CYS A 931 16.09 -18.40 -14.97
C CYS A 931 16.86 -17.26 -15.64
N TRP A 932 17.86 -16.74 -14.92
CA TRP A 932 18.79 -15.70 -15.36
C TRP A 932 20.23 -16.07 -14.97
N ASP A 933 21.19 -15.87 -15.88
CA ASP A 933 22.61 -15.95 -15.55
C ASP A 933 23.02 -14.67 -14.82
N THR A 934 23.33 -14.78 -13.53
CA THR A 934 23.75 -13.69 -12.63
C THR A 934 24.97 -12.88 -13.10
N ASN A 935 25.68 -13.35 -14.13
CA ASN A 935 26.83 -12.67 -14.75
C ASN A 935 26.43 -11.83 -15.98
N THR A 936 25.13 -11.74 -16.29
CA THR A 936 24.55 -10.92 -17.36
C THR A 936 23.68 -9.81 -16.77
N GLU A 937 23.35 -8.77 -17.54
CA GLU A 937 22.39 -7.74 -17.09
C GLU A 937 21.01 -8.36 -16.79
N TYR A 938 20.35 -7.95 -15.71
CA TYR A 938 19.00 -8.43 -15.38
C TYR A 938 17.97 -7.72 -16.29
N ASN A 939 17.69 -8.32 -17.44
CA ASN A 939 16.74 -7.75 -18.40
C ASN A 939 15.90 -8.85 -19.06
N LYS A 940 14.77 -8.45 -19.66
CA LYS A 940 13.84 -9.34 -20.36
C LYS A 940 14.49 -10.23 -21.44
N ARG A 941 15.63 -9.84 -22.04
CA ARG A 941 16.37 -10.63 -23.05
C ARG A 941 17.26 -11.71 -22.42
N ASN A 942 17.80 -11.49 -21.22
CA ASN A 942 18.72 -12.42 -20.56
C ASN A 942 17.99 -13.43 -19.66
N ILE A 943 16.81 -13.06 -19.14
CA ILE A 943 15.87 -13.99 -18.52
C ILE A 943 15.34 -14.96 -19.57
N LYS A 944 15.35 -16.27 -19.30
CA LYS A 944 14.81 -17.32 -20.18
C LYS A 944 13.79 -18.19 -19.46
N ILE A 945 12.73 -18.61 -20.16
CA ILE A 945 11.76 -19.59 -19.64
C ILE A 945 12.34 -21.00 -19.80
N VAL A 946 12.36 -21.77 -18.71
CA VAL A 946 12.94 -23.13 -18.65
C VAL A 946 11.87 -24.22 -18.47
N ALA A 947 10.76 -23.92 -17.78
CA ALA A 947 9.58 -24.78 -17.70
C ALA A 947 8.31 -23.93 -17.73
N GLN A 948 7.25 -24.38 -18.41
CA GLN A 948 5.99 -23.62 -18.56
C GLN A 948 4.78 -24.56 -18.57
N ASN A 949 3.82 -24.35 -17.66
CA ASN A 949 2.62 -25.16 -17.54
C ASN A 949 1.55 -24.43 -16.70
N ASP A 950 0.46 -23.98 -17.32
CA ASP A 950 -0.61 -23.23 -16.66
C ASP A 950 -1.42 -24.06 -15.65
N GLN A 951 -1.32 -25.39 -15.70
CA GLN A 951 -2.02 -26.29 -14.79
C GLN A 951 -1.17 -26.61 -13.56
N THR A 952 0.14 -26.85 -13.74
CA THR A 952 1.00 -27.34 -12.65
C THR A 952 1.92 -26.29 -12.02
N LEU A 953 2.10 -25.10 -12.63
CA LEU A 953 3.00 -24.05 -12.11
C LEU A 953 2.29 -22.80 -11.53
N GLN A 954 0.95 -22.83 -11.40
CA GLN A 954 0.06 -21.69 -11.08
C GLN A 954 0.66 -20.62 -10.14
N PHE A 955 1.04 -21.00 -8.93
CA PHE A 955 1.81 -20.16 -8.00
C PHE A 955 2.98 -20.98 -7.45
N ALA A 956 4.20 -20.67 -7.89
CA ALA A 956 5.44 -21.35 -7.47
C ALA A 956 5.89 -20.85 -6.08
N SER A 957 5.16 -21.29 -5.06
CA SER A 957 5.29 -20.77 -3.69
C SER A 957 6.64 -21.06 -3.03
N GLY A 958 7.27 -22.19 -3.35
CA GLY A 958 8.57 -22.61 -2.79
C GLY A 958 9.49 -23.16 -3.87
N LEU A 959 10.78 -22.83 -3.80
CA LEU A 959 11.78 -23.17 -4.81
C LEU A 959 13.14 -23.37 -4.12
N LYS A 960 13.84 -24.47 -4.41
CA LYS A 960 15.16 -24.80 -3.86
C LYS A 960 16.08 -25.41 -4.94
N ILE A 961 17.39 -25.18 -4.83
CA ILE A 961 18.42 -25.99 -5.50
C ILE A 961 19.08 -26.90 -4.47
N VAL A 962 18.99 -28.22 -4.67
CA VAL A 962 19.47 -29.23 -3.72
C VAL A 962 20.49 -30.15 -4.39
N LEU A 963 21.59 -30.45 -3.70
CA LEU A 963 22.56 -31.47 -4.13
C LEU A 963 22.08 -32.86 -3.72
N ASN A 964 21.85 -33.73 -4.72
CA ASN A 964 21.37 -35.08 -4.52
C ASN A 964 22.47 -36.04 -4.02
N GLY A 965 22.10 -37.31 -3.73
CA GLY A 965 23.03 -38.34 -3.27
C GLY A 965 24.16 -38.73 -4.24
N ARG A 966 24.15 -38.24 -5.48
CA ARG A 966 25.21 -38.40 -6.49
C ARG A 966 26.04 -37.12 -6.68
N GLY A 967 25.74 -36.04 -5.97
CA GLY A 967 26.38 -34.73 -6.12
C GLY A 967 25.86 -33.90 -7.30
N GLU A 968 24.69 -34.26 -7.86
CA GLU A 968 24.06 -33.52 -8.95
C GLU A 968 23.06 -32.50 -8.38
N GLU A 969 22.98 -31.30 -8.96
CA GLU A 969 22.00 -30.28 -8.56
C GLU A 969 20.60 -30.59 -9.12
N GLU A 970 19.60 -30.49 -8.26
CA GLU A 970 18.17 -30.66 -8.56
C GLU A 970 17.40 -29.39 -8.20
N LEU A 971 16.62 -28.87 -9.15
CA LEU A 971 15.58 -27.88 -8.90
C LEU A 971 14.37 -28.59 -8.32
N TRP A 972 13.98 -28.19 -7.10
CA TRP A 972 12.77 -28.61 -6.41
C TRP A 972 11.80 -27.42 -6.32
N VAL A 973 10.54 -27.64 -6.67
CA VAL A 973 9.50 -26.60 -6.70
C VAL A 973 8.22 -27.10 -6.05
N LEU A 974 7.69 -26.34 -5.09
CA LEU A 974 6.33 -26.48 -4.58
C LEU A 974 5.41 -25.47 -5.27
N THR A 975 4.31 -25.95 -5.85
CA THR A 975 3.29 -25.10 -6.45
C THR A 975 1.92 -25.33 -5.84
N SER A 976 1.12 -24.27 -5.78
CA SER A 976 -0.23 -24.27 -5.23
C SER A 976 -1.19 -23.50 -6.12
N SER A 977 -2.48 -23.82 -6.03
CA SER A 977 -3.58 -22.95 -6.47
C SER A 977 -3.86 -21.90 -5.39
N PHE A 978 -2.82 -21.11 -5.06
CA PHE A 978 -2.87 -20.10 -3.98
C PHE A 978 -3.97 -19.08 -4.23
N GLN A 979 -4.07 -18.59 -5.47
CA GLN A 979 -5.09 -17.64 -5.90
C GLN A 979 -6.52 -18.14 -5.67
N LYS A 980 -6.77 -19.45 -5.83
CA LYS A 980 -8.09 -20.05 -5.56
C LYS A 980 -8.39 -20.17 -4.07
N THR A 981 -7.38 -20.15 -3.22
CA THR A 981 -7.59 -20.07 -1.77
C THR A 981 -7.85 -18.62 -1.37
N MET A 982 -7.10 -17.66 -1.91
CA MET A 982 -7.33 -16.22 -1.70
C MET A 982 -8.70 -15.76 -2.23
N ALA A 983 -9.15 -16.26 -3.38
CA ALA A 983 -10.49 -15.97 -3.92
C ALA A 983 -11.63 -16.83 -3.33
N GLY A 984 -11.32 -17.83 -2.50
CA GLY A 984 -12.32 -18.78 -1.96
C GLY A 984 -12.93 -19.75 -2.98
N THR A 985 -12.33 -19.88 -4.18
CA THR A 985 -12.83 -20.65 -5.33
C THR A 985 -12.27 -22.09 -5.41
N ARG A 986 -11.48 -22.56 -4.43
CA ARG A 986 -10.76 -23.84 -4.48
C ARG A 986 -11.67 -25.07 -4.58
N ASN A 987 -11.41 -25.92 -5.57
CA ASN A 987 -12.19 -27.13 -5.83
C ASN A 987 -11.47 -28.39 -5.29
N PHE A 988 -12.02 -29.00 -4.24
CA PHE A 988 -11.49 -30.21 -3.60
C PHE A 988 -11.50 -31.49 -4.48
N ARG A 989 -11.98 -31.41 -5.73
CA ARG A 989 -11.95 -32.52 -6.70
C ARG A 989 -10.79 -32.45 -7.69
N GLU A 990 -10.13 -31.30 -7.83
CA GLU A 990 -8.94 -31.12 -8.67
C GLU A 990 -7.65 -31.16 -7.85
N ILE A 991 -6.48 -31.26 -8.50
CA ILE A 991 -5.19 -31.22 -7.81
C ILE A 991 -4.80 -29.76 -7.58
N ASN A 992 -4.80 -29.36 -6.30
CA ASN A 992 -4.56 -27.98 -5.85
C ASN A 992 -3.10 -27.73 -5.45
N PHE A 993 -2.36 -28.74 -4.99
CA PHE A 993 -0.98 -28.59 -4.53
C PHE A 993 -0.07 -29.66 -5.16
N ARG A 994 1.18 -29.30 -5.49
CA ARG A 994 2.17 -30.20 -6.10
C ARG A 994 3.56 -29.91 -5.57
N ILE A 995 4.39 -30.95 -5.49
CA ILE A 995 5.84 -30.84 -5.44
C ILE A 995 6.39 -31.53 -6.68
N GLN A 996 7.27 -30.83 -7.40
CA GLN A 996 7.86 -31.27 -8.66
C GLN A 996 9.38 -31.06 -8.59
N ALA A 997 10.14 -31.93 -9.27
CA ALA A 997 11.60 -31.84 -9.31
C ALA A 997 12.17 -32.15 -10.70
N LEU A 998 13.34 -31.59 -11.00
CA LEU A 998 14.16 -31.98 -12.14
C LEU A 998 15.64 -31.65 -11.91
N GLN A 999 16.54 -32.48 -12.45
CA GLN A 999 17.98 -32.20 -12.41
C GLN A 999 18.31 -30.97 -13.25
N VAL A 1000 19.10 -30.03 -12.71
CA VAL A 1000 19.40 -28.73 -13.33
C VAL A 1000 20.04 -28.92 -14.72
N HIS A 1001 20.90 -29.92 -14.88
CA HIS A 1001 21.50 -30.23 -16.18
C HIS A 1001 20.49 -30.74 -17.23
N GLN A 1002 19.39 -31.38 -16.82
CA GLN A 1002 18.28 -31.80 -17.71
C GLN A 1002 17.34 -30.62 -18.06
N LEU A 1003 17.29 -29.62 -17.18
CA LEU A 1003 16.50 -28.40 -17.37
C LEU A 1003 17.20 -27.39 -18.29
N LEU A 1004 18.53 -27.26 -18.17
CA LEU A 1004 19.36 -26.32 -18.93
C LEU A 1004 20.21 -26.96 -20.06
N GLY A 1005 20.04 -28.24 -20.36
CA GLY A 1005 20.82 -28.93 -21.40
C GLY A 1005 22.34 -28.91 -21.21
N GLY A 1006 22.82 -28.66 -19.97
CA GLY A 1006 24.24 -28.55 -19.64
C GLY A 1006 24.91 -27.19 -19.88
N THR A 1007 24.16 -26.10 -20.07
CA THR A 1007 24.75 -24.75 -20.23
C THR A 1007 24.14 -23.71 -19.28
N ARG A 1008 24.70 -22.49 -19.24
CA ARG A 1008 24.14 -21.34 -18.50
C ARG A 1008 22.83 -20.88 -19.15
N CYS A 1009 21.81 -20.57 -18.33
CA CYS A 1009 20.43 -20.19 -18.68
C CYS A 1009 20.07 -20.17 -20.17
N SER A 1010 19.91 -21.38 -20.74
CA SER A 1010 19.65 -21.61 -22.17
C SER A 1010 18.21 -22.07 -22.43
N GLY A 1011 17.24 -21.42 -21.76
CA GLY A 1011 15.82 -21.61 -22.05
C GLY A 1011 15.41 -20.96 -23.37
N LYS A 1012 14.10 -20.99 -23.66
CA LYS A 1012 13.56 -20.35 -24.88
C LYS A 1012 13.84 -18.84 -24.88
N ASP A 1013 14.16 -18.30 -26.06
CA ASP A 1013 14.36 -16.86 -26.21
C ASP A 1013 13.02 -16.11 -26.03
N THR A 1014 13.05 -15.12 -25.14
CA THR A 1014 11.91 -14.32 -24.71
C THR A 1014 11.51 -13.25 -25.72
N SER A 1015 12.33 -12.99 -26.73
CA SER A 1015 12.06 -12.01 -27.80
C SER A 1015 10.75 -12.26 -28.58
N GLY A 1016 10.27 -13.51 -28.62
CA GLY A 1016 9.00 -13.90 -29.22
C GLY A 1016 7.78 -13.79 -28.30
N PHE A 1017 7.96 -13.37 -27.05
CA PHE A 1017 6.87 -13.17 -26.09
C PHE A 1017 6.66 -11.68 -25.82
N THR A 1018 5.49 -11.17 -26.21
CA THR A 1018 4.94 -9.96 -25.60
C THR A 1018 4.63 -10.25 -24.14
N PHE A 1019 5.54 -9.87 -23.26
CA PHE A 1019 5.15 -9.39 -21.94
C PHE A 1019 4.02 -8.37 -22.14
N PRO A 1020 2.94 -8.39 -21.34
CA PRO A 1020 1.93 -7.35 -21.43
C PRO A 1020 2.58 -5.98 -21.23
N ASP A 1021 2.13 -5.01 -22.03
CA ASP A 1021 2.34 -3.60 -21.70
C ASP A 1021 1.42 -3.30 -20.50
N PHE A 1022 2.05 -2.92 -19.38
CA PHE A 1022 1.45 -2.69 -18.06
C PHE A 1022 1.79 -1.28 -17.59
#